data_AF-A0A8J5SBY5-F1
#
_entry.id   AF-A0A8J5SBY5-F1
#
_cell.length_a   1.000
_cell.length_b   1.000
_cell.length_c   1.000
_cell.angle_alpha   90.00
_cell.angle_beta   90.00
_cell.angle_gamma   90.00
#
_symmetry.space_group_name_H-M   'P 1'
#
loop_
_entity.id
_entity.type
_entity.pdbx_description
1 polymer ?
#
loop_
_entity_poly.entity_id
_entity_poly.type
_entity_poly.pdbx_seq_one_letter_code
_entity_poly.pdbx_strand_id
1 'polypeptide(L)'
;MNIVNKKNKNANMKAHNVKGHLWVFVNALVDNPAFDSQTKETLTTRQGSLGSKCDLSDDFLKKVGSSAVVSNLLSWADFKLSKELQKTDGSKRSRLTGIPKLEDANDAGGKDSQMCTLILTEGDSAKALAMAGIAVVGRNHYGVFPLRGKLLNVREASHKQIMDNAEIQNIKQILGLQHGKQYDSTKGLRYGHLMIMTDQDHDGSHIKGLLINFIHSFWPSLLKIPSFLVEFITPIIKATNTRNKSVLSFYSMPEYEQWKESLGGSVSGWSIKYYKGLGTSTSTEGRKYFEDIVKHKKDFVWLDDKDDNDIELAFSKKRITDRKDWLSNFQDGTYLDQHDNYIKYSDFINKELIQFSMADLLRSIPSMVDGLKPGQRKILFCSFKRNLVKEAKVAQFSGYVSEHSAYHHGEQSLASTIVGMAQDFVGSNNINLLLPNGQFGTRDQGGKDAASARYIFTKLSPITRSIFPKDDDILLNYLSEDGQSIEPTWYVPIIPMVLVNGSEGIGTGWSTFIPNYNPRDIVANLRRLLNSEPVEPMDPFYRGFKGTIQKTSTKVGGVSYTVTGIVEVVDDTTLRITELPIRRWSQDYKEFLYSIAPKDKVKDKDKGKGKGKEKEKVKEKEKEKDKDIEPFIQDVEIHSDDKNVEFLITLSKENMAIAMQEGLEKKFKLTTTIGTTNMHLFDSNGKIRKFDTPEDILEDFFGLRLEFYEKRKRVLLENIELELKKLSNKVRFIVGVVKGEIIVNNRKRAELFMELQQKGFDPFPKKKQRTEPAAVGATEEDDENEESPDAAKGVNPSDYEYLLSLAIGTLTLEKVQELIAEKGGLETEVEELKKTTPKSLWMRDLDTFEKELDVLDEKDRMDAEDRRATRERNARDNDADKGARKRRPKKTTTSQAVEGNAAAAVVAKPAASRKKPVGKANLDGSDDEDYGAPIPKPAAQKKKQAKKASAPVRDADEDEVLALKDRLAAYNLDDPSEDTAMETETTEKQPKGKKEPSKRGAARKNALTVMSEDDQDAEDPVNEDDEDDFSMEEVQIEKKGRGRKPAAEKPKAAATRKRAPAQGKAMRQKVMEEIFKPTDDNNTSAPSPEKKVRKMRASPFHKKSGSILQKGATASTSTEDTESSSALGSSAEPVAPRPTRQTRGNKKSYEVQELSDDTEDEVQDISADSDFEDSDFGEDDD
;
A
#
# COMPACT_ATOMS: atom_id res chain seq x y z
N MET A 1 -14.78 -29.77 24.87
CA MET A 1 -14.67 -28.84 23.70
C MET A 1 -13.71 -27.69 23.97
N ASN A 2 -14.03 -26.72 24.84
CA ASN A 2 -13.21 -25.50 25.00
C ASN A 2 -11.72 -25.76 25.31
N ILE A 3 -11.39 -26.77 26.12
CA ILE A 3 -10.00 -27.18 26.42
C ILE A 3 -9.26 -27.64 25.14
N VAL A 4 -9.88 -28.51 24.34
CA VAL A 4 -9.33 -28.98 23.05
C VAL A 4 -9.15 -27.81 22.08
N ASN A 5 -10.16 -26.95 21.94
CA ASN A 5 -10.09 -25.77 21.06
C ASN A 5 -9.11 -24.69 21.55
N LYS A 6 -8.73 -24.69 22.85
CA LYS A 6 -7.66 -23.83 23.41
C LYS A 6 -6.27 -24.37 23.07
N LYS A 7 -6.08 -25.71 23.10
CA LYS A 7 -4.85 -26.40 22.71
C LYS A 7 -4.65 -26.38 21.18
N ASN A 8 -5.63 -26.86 20.41
CA ASN A 8 -5.64 -26.81 18.94
C ASN A 8 -6.81 -25.96 18.42
N LYS A 9 -6.50 -24.76 17.94
CA LYS A 9 -7.48 -23.77 17.44
C LYS A 9 -8.07 -24.14 16.07
N ASN A 10 -7.48 -25.08 15.33
CA ASN A 10 -7.91 -25.51 14.01
C ASN A 10 -8.90 -26.70 14.05
N ALA A 11 -8.90 -27.49 15.13
CA ALA A 11 -9.69 -28.72 15.29
C ALA A 11 -11.21 -28.58 15.06
N ASN A 12 -11.78 -27.41 15.38
CA ASN A 12 -13.20 -27.05 15.15
C ASN A 12 -14.21 -28.14 15.62
N MET A 13 -13.99 -28.65 16.84
CA MET A 13 -14.70 -29.82 17.36
C MET A 13 -16.18 -29.57 17.64
N LYS A 14 -17.05 -30.43 17.11
CA LYS A 14 -18.50 -30.43 17.40
C LYS A 14 -18.81 -31.29 18.63
N ALA A 15 -19.95 -31.01 19.27
CA ALA A 15 -20.43 -31.76 20.44
C ALA A 15 -20.55 -33.27 20.18
N HIS A 16 -21.09 -33.67 19.02
CA HIS A 16 -21.17 -35.07 18.58
C HIS A 16 -19.81 -35.79 18.62
N ASN A 17 -18.76 -35.15 18.08
CA ASN A 17 -17.41 -35.72 18.02
C ASN A 17 -16.80 -35.93 19.40
N VAL A 18 -17.15 -35.08 20.38
CA VAL A 18 -16.72 -35.28 21.77
C VAL A 18 -17.57 -36.35 22.47
N LYS A 19 -18.89 -36.39 22.25
CA LYS A 19 -19.76 -37.45 22.79
C LYS A 19 -19.30 -38.84 22.34
N GLY A 20 -18.89 -39.00 21.08
CA GLY A 20 -18.37 -40.26 20.54
C GLY A 20 -17.02 -40.74 21.11
N HIS A 21 -16.35 -39.96 21.96
CA HIS A 21 -15.12 -40.34 22.67
C HIS A 21 -15.32 -40.36 24.20
N LEU A 22 -16.57 -40.36 24.68
CA LEU A 22 -16.89 -40.39 26.10
C LEU A 22 -17.73 -41.64 26.43
N TRP A 23 -17.19 -42.48 27.31
CA TRP A 23 -18.01 -43.44 28.06
C TRP A 23 -18.50 -42.74 29.33
N VAL A 24 -19.80 -42.81 29.62
CA VAL A 24 -20.40 -42.15 30.77
C VAL A 24 -21.26 -43.16 31.52
N PHE A 25 -20.85 -43.50 32.73
CA PHE A 25 -21.67 -44.25 33.67
C PHE A 25 -22.53 -43.25 34.46
N VAL A 26 -23.84 -43.50 34.53
CA VAL A 26 -24.79 -42.69 35.28
C VAL A 26 -25.56 -43.62 36.21
N ASN A 27 -25.51 -43.32 37.51
CA ASN A 27 -26.43 -43.88 38.50
C ASN A 27 -27.15 -42.68 39.14
N ALA A 28 -28.47 -42.68 39.09
CA ALA A 28 -29.30 -41.57 39.55
C ALA A 28 -30.66 -42.09 40.04
N LEU A 29 -31.13 -41.54 41.15
CA LEU A 29 -32.51 -41.68 41.60
C LEU A 29 -33.32 -40.53 41.03
N VAL A 30 -34.47 -40.84 40.42
CA VAL A 30 -35.34 -39.90 39.73
C VAL A 30 -36.75 -40.07 40.29
N ASP A 31 -37.34 -38.97 40.76
CA ASP A 31 -38.70 -38.98 41.29
C ASP A 31 -39.71 -39.12 40.15
N ASN A 32 -40.67 -40.04 40.31
CA ASN A 32 -41.75 -40.34 39.36
C ASN A 32 -41.29 -40.44 37.88
N PRO A 33 -40.38 -41.38 37.54
CA PRO A 33 -39.72 -41.42 36.24
C PRO A 33 -40.68 -41.85 35.11
N ALA A 34 -40.78 -41.00 34.09
CA ALA A 34 -41.44 -41.31 32.83
C ALA A 34 -40.44 -41.91 31.84
N PHE A 35 -40.90 -42.90 31.06
CA PHE A 35 -40.13 -43.59 30.04
C PHE A 35 -40.85 -43.52 28.68
N ASP A 36 -40.19 -43.95 27.61
CA ASP A 36 -40.80 -44.10 26.28
C ASP A 36 -41.76 -45.30 26.18
N SER A 37 -41.54 -46.31 27.02
CA SER A 37 -42.10 -47.65 26.87
C SER A 37 -42.10 -48.42 28.20
N GLN A 38 -42.83 -49.54 28.24
CA GLN A 38 -42.91 -50.41 29.43
C GLN A 38 -41.62 -51.20 29.71
N THR A 39 -40.68 -51.32 28.76
CA THR A 39 -39.34 -51.89 29.01
C THR A 39 -38.43 -50.92 29.77
N LYS A 40 -38.77 -49.62 29.77
CA LYS A 40 -38.09 -48.55 30.53
C LYS A 40 -36.63 -48.32 30.14
N GLU A 41 -36.30 -48.58 28.87
CA GLU A 41 -34.96 -48.41 28.33
C GLU A 41 -34.59 -46.93 28.11
N THR A 42 -35.53 -46.08 27.65
CA THR A 42 -35.30 -44.64 27.49
C THR A 42 -36.09 -43.82 28.51
N LEU A 43 -35.39 -43.15 29.43
CA LEU A 43 -35.99 -42.15 30.33
C LEU A 43 -36.40 -40.90 29.54
N THR A 44 -37.67 -40.50 29.65
CA THR A 44 -38.26 -39.33 28.98
C THR A 44 -38.56 -38.16 29.93
N THR A 45 -38.36 -38.33 31.25
CA THR A 45 -38.50 -37.28 32.26
C THR A 45 -37.70 -36.02 31.90
N ARG A 46 -38.36 -34.86 31.90
CA ARG A 46 -37.73 -33.57 31.61
C ARG A 46 -36.80 -33.15 32.75
N GLN A 47 -35.71 -32.45 32.44
CA GLN A 47 -34.67 -32.07 33.40
C GLN A 47 -35.20 -31.32 34.64
N GLY A 48 -36.18 -30.42 34.46
CA GLY A 48 -36.83 -29.68 35.56
C GLY A 48 -37.79 -30.51 36.43
N SER A 49 -37.92 -31.81 36.15
CA SER A 49 -38.81 -32.75 36.84
C SER A 49 -38.07 -33.99 37.37
N LEU A 50 -36.72 -33.96 37.41
CA LEU A 50 -35.90 -35.10 37.86
C LEU A 50 -35.84 -35.27 39.38
N GLY A 51 -36.40 -34.34 40.16
CA GLY A 51 -36.28 -34.28 41.63
C GLY A 51 -34.91 -33.80 42.12
N SER A 52 -33.84 -34.28 41.50
CA SER A 52 -32.45 -33.94 41.81
C SER A 52 -31.76 -33.11 40.72
N LYS A 53 -30.71 -32.37 41.09
CA LYS A 53 -29.87 -31.58 40.17
C LYS A 53 -28.43 -32.09 40.17
N CYS A 54 -27.98 -32.63 39.05
CA CYS A 54 -26.59 -33.06 38.86
C CYS A 54 -25.77 -31.96 38.19
N ASP A 55 -25.14 -31.09 38.99
CA ASP A 55 -24.11 -30.15 38.52
C ASP A 55 -22.74 -30.83 38.55
N LEU A 56 -22.00 -30.79 37.44
CA LEU A 56 -20.63 -31.30 37.37
C LEU A 56 -19.65 -30.28 37.96
N SER A 57 -18.87 -30.69 38.97
CA SER A 57 -17.91 -29.80 39.64
C SER A 57 -16.72 -29.42 38.75
N ASP A 58 -16.15 -28.24 38.97
CA ASP A 58 -14.96 -27.79 38.24
C ASP A 58 -13.77 -28.74 38.38
N ASP A 59 -13.62 -29.42 39.53
CA ASP A 59 -12.57 -30.42 39.73
C ASP A 59 -12.80 -31.70 38.92
N PHE A 60 -14.05 -32.11 38.69
CA PHE A 60 -14.36 -33.17 37.74
C PHE A 60 -14.00 -32.72 36.31
N LEU A 61 -14.34 -31.48 35.94
CA LEU A 61 -14.01 -30.91 34.62
C LEU A 61 -12.49 -30.74 34.42
N LYS A 62 -11.72 -30.42 35.46
CA LYS A 62 -10.24 -30.41 35.46
C LYS A 62 -9.69 -31.83 35.22
N LYS A 63 -10.18 -32.84 35.96
CA LYS A 63 -9.76 -34.25 35.81
C LYS A 63 -10.08 -34.82 34.42
N VAL A 64 -11.24 -34.49 33.86
CA VAL A 64 -11.56 -34.80 32.45
C VAL A 64 -10.63 -34.03 31.50
N GLY A 65 -10.30 -32.78 31.82
CA GLY A 65 -9.36 -31.93 31.07
C GLY A 65 -7.91 -32.43 31.00
N SER A 66 -7.47 -33.20 32.00
CA SER A 66 -6.16 -33.87 32.04
C SER A 66 -6.19 -35.33 31.58
N SER A 67 -7.37 -35.89 31.29
CA SER A 67 -7.51 -37.30 30.88
C SER A 67 -7.03 -37.58 29.45
N ALA A 68 -6.71 -38.84 29.17
CA ALA A 68 -6.35 -39.32 27.82
C ALA A 68 -7.44 -39.10 26.75
N VAL A 69 -8.69 -38.82 27.15
CA VAL A 69 -9.75 -38.40 26.21
C VAL A 69 -9.36 -37.11 25.50
N VAL A 70 -8.65 -36.19 26.15
CA VAL A 70 -8.22 -34.92 25.56
C VAL A 70 -7.06 -35.10 24.59
N SER A 71 -6.09 -35.98 24.86
CA SER A 71 -5.03 -36.32 23.89
C SER A 71 -5.60 -37.06 22.69
N ASN A 72 -6.51 -38.01 22.90
CA ASN A 72 -7.12 -38.78 21.81
C ASN A 72 -8.03 -37.92 20.93
N LEU A 73 -8.74 -36.93 21.52
CA LEU A 73 -9.50 -35.94 20.75
C LEU A 73 -8.62 -34.95 19.98
N LEU A 74 -7.37 -34.72 20.41
CA LEU A 74 -6.39 -33.92 19.67
C LEU A 74 -5.81 -34.73 18.51
N SER A 75 -5.26 -35.92 18.75
CA SER A 75 -4.71 -36.78 17.70
C SER A 75 -5.75 -37.17 16.64
N TRP A 76 -7.02 -37.41 17.04
CA TRP A 76 -8.12 -37.58 16.10
C TRP A 76 -8.37 -36.34 15.23
N ALA A 77 -8.32 -35.14 15.82
CA ALA A 77 -8.52 -33.89 15.11
C ALA A 77 -7.38 -33.62 14.12
N ASP A 78 -6.14 -33.84 14.55
CA ASP A 78 -4.95 -33.67 13.72
C ASP A 78 -4.92 -34.71 12.58
N PHE A 79 -5.20 -36.00 12.85
CA PHE A 79 -5.38 -37.03 11.82
C PHE A 79 -6.47 -36.65 10.80
N LYS A 80 -7.61 -36.13 11.26
CA LYS A 80 -8.67 -35.66 10.36
C LYS A 80 -8.20 -34.47 9.50
N LEU A 81 -7.45 -33.53 10.08
CA LEU A 81 -6.94 -32.35 9.40
C LEU A 81 -5.88 -32.72 8.35
N SER A 82 -4.93 -33.60 8.67
CA SER A 82 -3.98 -34.18 7.71
C SER A 82 -4.70 -34.94 6.60
N LYS A 83 -5.74 -35.72 6.91
CA LYS A 83 -6.59 -36.40 5.92
C LYS A 83 -7.46 -35.45 5.08
N GLU A 84 -7.64 -34.20 5.50
CA GLU A 84 -8.25 -33.15 4.69
C GLU A 84 -7.22 -32.44 3.79
N LEU A 85 -5.97 -32.27 4.25
CA LEU A 85 -4.84 -31.80 3.43
C LEU A 85 -4.40 -32.82 2.37
N GLN A 86 -4.44 -34.12 2.66
CA GLN A 86 -4.09 -35.19 1.71
C GLN A 86 -5.00 -35.24 0.48
N LYS A 87 -6.19 -34.63 0.53
CA LYS A 87 -7.09 -34.50 -0.63
C LYS A 87 -6.58 -33.52 -1.68
N THR A 88 -5.56 -32.71 -1.34
CA THR A 88 -5.00 -31.67 -2.21
C THR A 88 -3.57 -32.00 -2.65
N ASP A 89 -3.10 -33.21 -2.34
CA ASP A 89 -1.76 -33.68 -2.68
C ASP A 89 -1.56 -33.93 -4.18
N GLY A 90 -0.31 -33.78 -4.60
CA GLY A 90 0.15 -34.22 -5.91
C GLY A 90 0.30 -35.73 -6.00
N SER A 91 0.54 -36.21 -7.22
CA SER A 91 0.96 -37.58 -7.49
C SER A 91 1.86 -37.59 -8.72
N LYS A 92 2.84 -38.51 -8.76
CA LYS A 92 3.71 -38.65 -9.94
C LYS A 92 2.87 -39.11 -11.13
N ARG A 93 2.70 -38.23 -12.11
CA ARG A 93 1.98 -38.44 -13.37
C ARG A 93 2.82 -37.83 -14.50
N SER A 94 2.80 -38.42 -15.69
CA SER A 94 3.60 -37.93 -16.82
C SER A 94 3.13 -36.60 -17.40
N ARG A 95 1.86 -36.22 -17.21
CA ARG A 95 1.33 -34.90 -17.58
C ARG A 95 0.29 -34.42 -16.57
N LEU A 96 0.23 -33.10 -16.39
CA LEU A 96 -0.83 -32.41 -15.66
C LEU A 96 -1.73 -31.64 -16.62
N THR A 97 -2.97 -31.41 -16.22
CA THR A 97 -3.95 -30.61 -16.97
C THR A 97 -4.77 -29.78 -15.98
N GLY A 98 -5.22 -28.59 -16.40
CA GLY A 98 -6.05 -27.70 -15.57
C GLY A 98 -5.29 -26.71 -14.68
N ILE A 99 -3.95 -26.76 -14.61
CA ILE A 99 -3.13 -25.73 -13.95
C ILE A 99 -2.79 -24.64 -14.98
N PRO A 100 -3.34 -23.41 -14.87
CA PRO A 100 -3.05 -22.34 -15.82
C PRO A 100 -1.63 -21.80 -15.64
N LYS A 101 -1.01 -21.33 -16.73
CA LYS A 101 0.35 -20.78 -16.82
C LYS A 101 1.52 -21.75 -16.52
N LEU A 102 1.27 -23.02 -16.20
CA LEU A 102 2.32 -24.03 -16.12
C LEU A 102 2.85 -24.36 -17.52
N GLU A 103 4.15 -24.21 -17.71
CA GLU A 103 4.89 -24.79 -18.85
C GLU A 103 5.61 -26.02 -18.30
N ASP A 104 5.03 -27.20 -18.52
CA ASP A 104 5.51 -28.46 -17.91
C ASP A 104 6.64 -29.06 -18.77
N ALA A 105 7.74 -29.51 -18.15
CA ALA A 105 8.84 -30.14 -18.88
C ALA A 105 8.39 -31.48 -19.51
N ASN A 106 8.90 -31.84 -20.70
CA ASN A 106 8.41 -32.99 -21.45
C ASN A 106 8.52 -34.31 -20.66
N ASP A 107 9.56 -34.47 -19.85
CA ASP A 107 9.85 -35.70 -19.09
C ASP A 107 9.38 -35.62 -17.62
N ALA A 108 8.67 -34.55 -17.23
CA ALA A 108 8.23 -34.31 -15.86
C ALA A 108 7.28 -35.41 -15.35
N GLY A 109 7.68 -36.11 -14.30
CA GLY A 109 6.99 -37.29 -13.77
C GLY A 109 7.13 -38.57 -14.61
N GLY A 110 7.98 -38.57 -15.64
CA GLY A 110 8.41 -39.75 -16.37
C GLY A 110 9.47 -40.58 -15.63
N LYS A 111 10.36 -41.24 -16.38
CA LYS A 111 11.53 -41.96 -15.84
C LYS A 111 12.58 -40.95 -15.36
N ASP A 112 12.91 -40.01 -16.23
CA ASP A 112 14.00 -39.03 -16.10
C ASP A 112 13.55 -37.79 -15.30
N SER A 113 12.46 -37.93 -14.53
CA SER A 113 11.91 -36.89 -13.65
C SER A 113 12.90 -36.38 -12.61
N GLN A 114 13.94 -37.17 -12.30
CA GLN A 114 15.05 -36.79 -11.41
C GLN A 114 15.96 -35.73 -12.03
N MET A 115 16.11 -35.71 -13.37
CA MET A 115 16.89 -34.69 -14.08
C MET A 115 16.07 -33.40 -14.29
N CYS A 116 14.75 -33.46 -14.09
CA CYS A 116 13.84 -32.36 -14.39
C CYS A 116 13.87 -31.29 -13.30
N THR A 117 14.06 -30.04 -13.70
CA THR A 117 14.03 -28.83 -12.87
C THR A 117 12.73 -28.05 -13.09
N LEU A 118 12.03 -27.70 -12.01
CA LEU A 118 10.93 -26.73 -12.04
C LEU A 118 11.47 -25.35 -11.67
N ILE A 119 11.36 -24.38 -12.57
CA ILE A 119 11.68 -22.98 -12.30
C ILE A 119 10.42 -22.27 -11.78
N LEU A 120 10.46 -21.84 -10.51
CA LEU A 120 9.46 -20.95 -9.93
C LEU A 120 9.90 -19.50 -10.12
N THR A 121 9.11 -18.76 -10.89
CA THR A 121 9.45 -17.39 -11.33
C THR A 121 8.60 -16.33 -10.62
N GLU A 122 9.18 -15.19 -10.30
CA GLU A 122 8.45 -14.05 -9.74
C GLU A 122 7.60 -13.33 -10.81
N GLY A 123 6.30 -13.65 -10.86
CA GLY A 123 5.37 -13.07 -11.82
C GLY A 123 5.59 -13.53 -13.27
N ASP A 124 4.85 -12.89 -14.18
CA ASP A 124 4.87 -13.21 -15.61
C ASP A 124 6.10 -12.62 -16.33
N SER A 125 6.71 -11.57 -15.79
CA SER A 125 7.96 -10.95 -16.26
C SER A 125 9.12 -11.93 -16.18
N ALA A 126 9.37 -12.50 -14.99
CA ALA A 126 10.38 -13.51 -14.78
C ALA A 126 10.11 -14.78 -15.62
N LYS A 127 8.83 -15.19 -15.77
CA LYS A 127 8.46 -16.29 -16.68
C LYS A 127 8.91 -16.03 -18.12
N ALA A 128 8.77 -14.81 -18.64
CA ALA A 128 9.19 -14.50 -20.01
C ALA A 128 10.71 -14.69 -20.21
N LEU A 129 11.52 -14.30 -19.22
CA LEU A 129 12.97 -14.53 -19.24
C LEU A 129 13.31 -16.03 -19.17
N ALA A 130 12.68 -16.78 -18.26
CA ALA A 130 12.89 -18.22 -18.11
C ALA A 130 12.52 -18.99 -19.40
N MET A 131 11.43 -18.59 -20.07
CA MET A 131 11.02 -19.20 -21.34
C MET A 131 11.96 -18.85 -22.51
N ALA A 132 12.67 -17.73 -22.46
CA ALA A 132 13.75 -17.41 -23.40
C ALA A 132 15.00 -18.26 -23.13
N GLY A 133 15.33 -18.52 -21.86
CA GLY A 133 16.42 -19.41 -21.44
C GLY A 133 16.18 -20.89 -21.79
N ILE A 134 14.95 -21.38 -21.63
CA ILE A 134 14.55 -22.76 -21.99
C ILE A 134 14.64 -23.03 -23.50
N ALA A 135 14.67 -21.99 -24.34
CA ALA A 135 14.99 -22.15 -25.77
C ALA A 135 16.46 -22.57 -26.02
N VAL A 136 17.35 -22.40 -25.04
CA VAL A 136 18.74 -22.88 -25.05
C VAL A 136 18.84 -24.25 -24.41
N VAL A 137 18.48 -24.38 -23.12
CA VAL A 137 18.68 -25.62 -22.33
C VAL A 137 17.68 -26.74 -22.64
N GLY A 138 16.64 -26.46 -23.42
CA GLY A 138 15.66 -27.42 -23.91
C GLY A 138 14.50 -27.70 -22.95
N ARG A 139 13.34 -28.02 -23.54
CA ARG A 139 12.06 -28.26 -22.84
C ARG A 139 11.93 -29.64 -22.19
N ASN A 140 12.93 -30.51 -22.33
CA ASN A 140 12.85 -31.88 -21.82
C ASN A 140 12.97 -31.93 -20.29
N HIS A 141 13.92 -31.17 -19.74
CA HIS A 141 14.28 -31.20 -18.33
C HIS A 141 14.01 -29.87 -17.60
N TYR A 142 13.41 -28.87 -18.26
CA TYR A 142 13.09 -27.59 -17.64
C TYR A 142 11.62 -27.20 -17.87
N GLY A 143 10.92 -26.89 -16.78
CA GLY A 143 9.55 -26.36 -16.78
C GLY A 143 9.46 -25.07 -15.97
N VAL A 144 8.42 -24.27 -16.19
CA VAL A 144 8.24 -22.95 -15.55
C VAL A 144 6.84 -22.80 -14.95
N PHE A 145 6.76 -22.25 -13.75
CA PHE A 145 5.51 -21.82 -13.15
C PHE A 145 5.65 -20.45 -12.45
N PRO A 146 4.84 -19.43 -12.81
CA PRO A 146 4.91 -18.11 -12.20
C PRO A 146 4.14 -18.04 -10.89
N LEU A 147 4.82 -17.58 -9.84
CA LEU A 147 4.20 -17.17 -8.59
C LEU A 147 3.43 -15.86 -8.79
N ARG A 148 2.37 -15.66 -8.01
CA ARG A 148 1.49 -14.48 -8.03
C ARG A 148 2.00 -13.34 -7.14
N GLY A 149 3.04 -13.57 -6.37
CA GLY A 149 3.63 -12.66 -5.38
C GLY A 149 4.06 -13.41 -4.12
N LYS A 150 4.05 -12.74 -2.97
CA LYS A 150 4.50 -13.28 -1.68
C LYS A 150 3.66 -14.50 -1.24
N LEU A 151 4.32 -15.66 -1.17
CA LEU A 151 3.72 -16.93 -0.78
C LEU A 151 3.18 -16.91 0.67
N LEU A 152 2.13 -17.68 0.95
CA LEU A 152 1.54 -17.75 2.29
C LEU A 152 2.47 -18.50 3.27
N ASN A 153 2.97 -17.83 4.32
CA ASN A 153 3.67 -18.49 5.43
C ASN A 153 2.74 -19.51 6.12
N VAL A 154 3.08 -20.80 5.96
CA VAL A 154 2.19 -21.93 6.30
C VAL A 154 2.26 -22.39 7.76
N ARG A 155 3.40 -22.26 8.46
CA ARG A 155 3.63 -22.79 9.83
C ARG A 155 2.50 -22.45 10.81
N GLU A 156 2.01 -21.22 10.69
CA GLU A 156 0.97 -20.63 11.55
C GLU A 156 -0.19 -20.06 10.72
N ALA A 157 -0.55 -20.74 9.63
CA ALA A 157 -1.79 -20.54 8.88
C ALA A 157 -2.88 -21.51 9.36
N SER A 158 -4.15 -21.13 9.26
CA SER A 158 -5.22 -22.10 9.51
C SER A 158 -5.34 -23.08 8.34
N HIS A 159 -5.70 -24.33 8.62
CA HIS A 159 -5.83 -25.38 7.59
C HIS A 159 -6.73 -24.97 6.43
N LYS A 160 -7.81 -24.21 6.70
CA LYS A 160 -8.67 -23.64 5.67
C LYS A 160 -7.89 -22.66 4.75
N GLN A 161 -7.03 -21.79 5.28
CA GLN A 161 -6.25 -20.86 4.44
C GLN A 161 -5.26 -21.60 3.54
N ILE A 162 -4.67 -22.70 4.02
CA ILE A 162 -3.79 -23.55 3.22
C ILE A 162 -4.60 -24.23 2.10
N MET A 163 -5.74 -24.84 2.42
CA MET A 163 -6.62 -25.50 1.44
C MET A 163 -7.21 -24.54 0.40
N ASP A 164 -7.65 -23.35 0.81
CA ASP A 164 -8.22 -22.32 -0.06
C ASP A 164 -7.14 -21.64 -0.94
N ASN A 165 -5.86 -21.69 -0.55
CA ASN A 165 -4.76 -21.11 -1.34
C ASN A 165 -4.42 -22.00 -2.54
N ALA A 166 -4.93 -21.64 -3.71
CA ALA A 166 -4.72 -22.35 -4.97
C ALA A 166 -3.25 -22.40 -5.44
N GLU A 167 -2.39 -21.46 -5.04
CA GLU A 167 -0.98 -21.43 -5.44
C GLU A 167 -0.18 -22.54 -4.75
N ILE A 168 -0.39 -22.73 -3.44
CA ILE A 168 0.14 -23.89 -2.70
C ILE A 168 -0.35 -25.21 -3.32
N GLN A 169 -1.63 -25.29 -3.73
CA GLN A 169 -2.15 -26.50 -4.36
C GLN A 169 -1.56 -26.75 -5.74
N ASN A 170 -1.31 -25.71 -6.54
CA ASN A 170 -0.61 -25.83 -7.81
C ASN A 170 0.81 -26.36 -7.59
N ILE A 171 1.61 -25.76 -6.69
CA ILE A 171 2.99 -26.22 -6.40
C ILE A 171 3.00 -27.68 -5.93
N LYS A 172 2.11 -28.07 -5.01
CA LYS A 172 1.91 -29.48 -4.60
C LYS A 172 1.69 -30.40 -5.80
N GLN A 173 0.77 -30.03 -6.70
CA GLN A 173 0.40 -30.85 -7.85
C GLN A 173 1.52 -30.93 -8.90
N ILE A 174 2.17 -29.81 -9.20
CA ILE A 174 3.28 -29.71 -10.18
C ILE A 174 4.45 -30.61 -9.78
N LEU A 175 4.86 -30.57 -8.51
CA LEU A 175 5.96 -31.36 -7.97
C LEU A 175 5.57 -32.81 -7.61
N GLY A 176 4.28 -33.09 -7.41
CA GLY A 176 3.81 -34.42 -6.97
C GLY A 176 3.90 -34.66 -5.46
N LEU A 177 3.87 -33.59 -4.65
CA LEU A 177 4.10 -33.62 -3.20
C LEU A 177 2.92 -34.19 -2.41
N GLN A 178 3.22 -35.07 -1.45
CA GLN A 178 2.27 -35.83 -0.63
C GLN A 178 2.45 -35.49 0.86
N HIS A 179 1.38 -35.09 1.54
CA HIS A 179 1.43 -34.55 2.90
C HIS A 179 1.59 -35.64 3.97
N GLY A 180 2.55 -35.44 4.88
CA GLY A 180 2.93 -36.41 5.92
C GLY A 180 3.88 -37.52 5.43
N LYS A 181 4.40 -37.40 4.20
CA LYS A 181 5.42 -38.30 3.65
C LYS A 181 6.80 -37.71 3.85
N GLN A 182 7.72 -38.48 4.43
CA GLN A 182 9.16 -38.19 4.37
C GLN A 182 9.70 -38.60 2.99
N TYR A 183 10.71 -37.86 2.53
CA TYR A 183 11.35 -38.06 1.23
C TYR A 183 12.85 -38.15 1.42
N ASP A 184 13.39 -39.34 1.17
CA ASP A 184 14.83 -39.65 1.21
C ASP A 184 15.45 -39.52 -0.20
N SER A 185 14.61 -39.45 -1.24
CA SER A 185 15.03 -39.20 -2.62
C SER A 185 13.89 -38.61 -3.47
N THR A 186 14.28 -37.91 -4.53
CA THR A 186 13.36 -37.23 -5.46
C THR A 186 12.68 -38.17 -6.46
N LYS A 187 13.00 -39.47 -6.45
CA LYS A 187 12.49 -40.50 -7.38
C LYS A 187 10.96 -40.56 -7.45
N GLY A 188 10.31 -40.27 -6.31
CA GLY A 188 8.85 -40.23 -6.17
C GLY A 188 8.17 -38.92 -6.59
N LEU A 189 8.92 -37.88 -6.97
CA LEU A 189 8.41 -36.58 -7.42
C LEU A 189 8.27 -36.51 -8.95
N ARG A 190 7.65 -35.42 -9.43
CA ARG A 190 7.61 -35.07 -10.86
C ARG A 190 8.85 -34.34 -11.36
N TYR A 191 9.54 -33.64 -10.46
CA TYR A 191 10.77 -32.90 -10.72
C TYR A 191 11.79 -33.27 -9.64
N GLY A 192 13.06 -33.36 -10.02
CA GLY A 192 14.17 -33.63 -9.11
C GLY A 192 14.76 -32.38 -8.49
N HIS A 193 14.62 -31.24 -9.17
CA HIS A 193 15.15 -29.96 -8.73
C HIS A 193 14.06 -28.88 -8.76
N LEU A 194 14.16 -27.93 -7.82
CA LEU A 194 13.29 -26.77 -7.66
C LEU A 194 14.16 -25.52 -7.70
N MET A 195 14.15 -24.82 -8.83
CA MET A 195 14.92 -23.61 -9.07
C MET A 195 14.07 -22.37 -8.76
N ILE A 196 14.57 -21.49 -7.90
CA ILE A 196 13.95 -20.22 -7.56
C ILE A 196 14.54 -19.13 -8.46
N MET A 197 13.69 -18.34 -9.10
CA MET A 197 14.11 -17.25 -9.98
C MET A 197 13.25 -16.00 -9.69
N THR A 198 13.65 -15.27 -8.65
CA THR A 198 13.06 -14.01 -8.20
C THR A 198 13.83 -12.82 -8.77
N ASP A 199 13.23 -11.62 -8.71
CA ASP A 199 14.01 -10.41 -8.89
C ASP A 199 15.09 -10.35 -7.79
N GLN A 200 16.30 -9.87 -8.12
CA GLN A 200 17.39 -9.76 -7.14
C GLN A 200 17.27 -8.45 -6.36
N ASP A 201 16.15 -8.34 -5.65
CA ASP A 201 15.87 -7.33 -4.64
C ASP A 201 15.39 -7.99 -3.34
N HIS A 202 15.26 -7.18 -2.28
CA HIS A 202 14.88 -7.66 -0.96
C HIS A 202 13.50 -8.37 -0.90
N ASP A 203 12.52 -7.97 -1.70
CA ASP A 203 11.22 -8.65 -1.72
C ASP A 203 11.30 -10.01 -2.43
N GLY A 204 12.20 -10.13 -3.42
CA GLY A 204 12.62 -11.41 -4.00
C GLY A 204 13.25 -12.33 -2.95
N SER A 205 14.22 -11.85 -2.15
CA SER A 205 14.81 -12.58 -1.01
C SER A 205 13.74 -13.13 -0.05
N HIS A 206 12.69 -12.34 0.24
CA HIS A 206 11.58 -12.80 1.07
C HIS A 206 10.75 -13.91 0.39
N ILE A 207 10.58 -13.89 -0.93
CA ILE A 207 9.91 -14.96 -1.67
C ILE A 207 10.75 -16.25 -1.64
N LYS A 208 12.08 -16.18 -1.82
CA LYS A 208 13.01 -17.31 -1.63
C LYS A 208 12.80 -17.93 -0.23
N GLY A 209 12.86 -17.11 0.82
CA GLY A 209 12.70 -17.53 2.21
C GLY A 209 11.31 -18.11 2.53
N LEU A 210 10.23 -17.51 2.00
CA LEU A 210 8.87 -18.03 2.18
C LEU A 210 8.67 -19.40 1.52
N LEU A 211 9.35 -19.66 0.39
CA LEU A 211 9.33 -20.95 -0.29
C LEU A 211 10.16 -22.00 0.46
N ILE A 212 11.35 -21.64 0.95
CA ILE A 212 12.16 -22.48 1.87
C ILE A 212 11.31 -22.89 3.08
N ASN A 213 10.65 -21.92 3.73
CA ASN A 213 9.75 -22.14 4.87
C ASN A 213 8.52 -23.01 4.52
N PHE A 214 7.99 -22.91 3.30
CA PHE A 214 6.88 -23.76 2.83
C PHE A 214 7.31 -25.23 2.70
N ILE A 215 8.49 -25.50 2.13
CA ILE A 215 9.03 -26.86 2.03
C ILE A 215 9.43 -27.37 3.43
N HIS A 216 10.17 -26.58 4.21
CA HIS A 216 10.59 -26.92 5.58
C HIS A 216 9.41 -27.33 6.47
N SER A 217 8.34 -26.53 6.48
CA SER A 217 7.19 -26.73 7.36
C SER A 217 6.32 -27.97 7.04
N PHE A 218 6.55 -28.66 5.90
CA PHE A 218 5.77 -29.84 5.51
C PHE A 218 6.62 -31.07 5.13
N TRP A 219 7.85 -30.85 4.64
CA TRP A 219 8.76 -31.84 4.08
C TRP A 219 10.23 -31.46 4.34
N PRO A 220 10.67 -31.31 5.60
CA PRO A 220 12.02 -30.82 5.90
C PRO A 220 13.12 -31.73 5.33
N SER A 221 12.86 -33.03 5.17
CA SER A 221 13.81 -33.95 4.54
C SER A 221 14.14 -33.61 3.09
N LEU A 222 13.25 -32.93 2.34
CA LEU A 222 13.54 -32.49 0.97
C LEU A 222 14.65 -31.42 0.92
N LEU A 223 14.75 -30.57 1.94
CA LEU A 223 15.82 -29.57 2.04
C LEU A 223 17.18 -30.18 2.39
N LYS A 224 17.18 -31.39 2.98
CA LYS A 224 18.38 -32.19 3.25
C LYS A 224 18.85 -33.01 2.03
N ILE A 225 18.12 -33.01 0.90
CA ILE A 225 18.57 -33.67 -0.34
C ILE A 225 19.49 -32.71 -1.13
N PRO A 226 20.74 -33.08 -1.44
CA PRO A 226 21.65 -32.24 -2.22
C PRO A 226 21.05 -31.79 -3.55
N SER A 227 21.24 -30.51 -3.89
CA SER A 227 20.75 -29.86 -5.11
C SER A 227 19.23 -29.96 -5.34
N PHE A 228 18.40 -30.36 -4.36
CA PHE A 228 16.94 -30.33 -4.54
C PHE A 228 16.43 -28.90 -4.69
N LEU A 229 16.92 -27.98 -3.84
CA LEU A 229 16.59 -26.56 -3.92
C LEU A 229 17.77 -25.79 -4.52
N VAL A 230 17.47 -24.93 -5.49
CA VAL A 230 18.43 -24.25 -6.34
C VAL A 230 17.98 -22.79 -6.51
N GLU A 231 18.91 -21.85 -6.60
CA GLU A 231 18.65 -20.47 -7.00
C GLU A 231 19.21 -20.18 -8.41
N PHE A 232 18.55 -19.27 -9.12
CA PHE A 232 19.05 -18.63 -10.32
C PHE A 232 19.33 -17.14 -10.06
N ILE A 233 20.61 -16.77 -9.95
CA ILE A 233 21.05 -15.37 -9.78
C ILE A 233 21.16 -14.63 -11.11
N THR A 234 21.00 -13.30 -11.07
CA THR A 234 21.25 -12.40 -12.20
C THR A 234 21.98 -11.15 -11.72
N PRO A 235 22.86 -10.54 -12.53
CA PRO A 235 23.60 -9.35 -12.11
C PRO A 235 22.67 -8.17 -11.82
N ILE A 236 22.88 -7.50 -10.69
CA ILE A 236 22.10 -6.35 -10.21
C ILE A 236 22.49 -5.08 -10.99
N ILE A 237 23.77 -4.93 -11.35
CA ILE A 237 24.30 -3.76 -12.08
C ILE A 237 25.12 -4.24 -13.28
N LYS A 238 25.01 -3.54 -14.40
CA LYS A 238 26.00 -3.62 -15.48
C LYS A 238 26.60 -2.26 -15.77
N ALA A 239 27.93 -2.18 -15.73
CA ALA A 239 28.67 -1.01 -16.18
C ALA A 239 29.20 -1.27 -17.59
N THR A 240 28.76 -0.47 -18.56
CA THR A 240 29.21 -0.54 -19.96
C THR A 240 30.19 0.60 -20.22
N ASN A 241 31.42 0.26 -20.59
CA ASN A 241 32.44 1.26 -20.91
C ASN A 241 32.06 1.98 -22.22
N THR A 242 31.97 3.30 -22.20
CA THR A 242 31.53 4.10 -23.37
C THR A 242 32.55 4.07 -24.52
N ARG A 243 33.84 3.87 -24.23
CA ARG A 243 34.94 3.93 -25.21
C ARG A 243 35.21 2.59 -25.90
N ASN A 244 35.31 1.50 -25.14
CA ASN A 244 35.65 0.18 -25.68
C ASN A 244 34.48 -0.82 -25.68
N LYS A 245 33.29 -0.43 -25.18
CA LYS A 245 32.07 -1.25 -25.12
C LYS A 245 32.20 -2.56 -24.33
N SER A 246 33.20 -2.68 -23.45
CA SER A 246 33.24 -3.77 -22.47
C SER A 246 32.08 -3.63 -21.47
N VAL A 247 31.55 -4.77 -21.00
CA VAL A 247 30.43 -4.81 -20.05
C VAL A 247 30.87 -5.58 -18.83
N LEU A 248 31.02 -4.89 -17.71
CA LEU A 248 31.17 -5.51 -16.38
C LEU A 248 29.77 -5.75 -15.81
N SER A 249 29.59 -6.87 -15.10
CA SER A 249 28.31 -7.28 -14.52
C SER A 249 28.53 -7.67 -13.07
N PHE A 250 27.98 -6.86 -12.15
CA PHE A 250 28.12 -7.00 -10.71
C PHE A 250 26.87 -7.67 -10.13
N TYR A 251 27.07 -8.53 -9.14
CA TYR A 251 26.04 -9.37 -8.54
C TYR A 251 25.66 -8.88 -7.13
N SER A 252 26.45 -8.00 -6.52
CA SER A 252 26.11 -7.31 -5.28
C SER A 252 26.39 -5.81 -5.33
N MET A 253 25.75 -5.03 -4.45
CA MET A 253 26.03 -3.59 -4.31
C MET A 253 27.46 -3.31 -3.82
N PRO A 254 28.00 -3.98 -2.77
CA PRO A 254 29.36 -3.71 -2.28
C PRO A 254 30.46 -3.98 -3.30
N GLU A 255 30.29 -5.00 -4.16
CA GLU A 255 31.19 -5.32 -5.27
C GLU A 255 31.26 -4.16 -6.29
N TYR A 256 30.10 -3.59 -6.65
CA TYR A 256 30.03 -2.41 -7.52
C TYR A 256 30.58 -1.14 -6.83
N GLU A 257 30.34 -0.95 -5.54
CA GLU A 257 30.83 0.21 -4.80
C GLU A 257 32.35 0.20 -4.66
N GLN A 258 32.96 -0.92 -4.28
CA GLN A 258 34.42 -1.08 -4.25
C GLN A 258 35.05 -0.86 -5.64
N TRP A 259 34.42 -1.37 -6.71
CA TRP A 259 34.85 -1.12 -8.08
C TRP A 259 34.76 0.38 -8.44
N LYS A 260 33.67 1.06 -8.07
CA LYS A 260 33.44 2.49 -8.31
C LYS A 260 34.44 3.38 -7.55
N GLU A 261 34.79 3.00 -6.31
CA GLU A 261 35.85 3.65 -5.53
C GLU A 261 37.23 3.45 -6.17
N SER A 262 37.55 2.23 -6.62
CA SER A 262 38.81 1.91 -7.30
C SER A 262 39.08 2.74 -8.57
N LEU A 263 38.03 3.30 -9.19
CA LEU A 263 38.11 4.13 -10.40
C LEU A 263 38.47 5.60 -10.13
N GLY A 264 38.51 6.04 -8.87
CA GLY A 264 39.10 7.34 -8.46
C GLY A 264 38.52 8.59 -9.12
N GLY A 265 37.28 8.52 -9.64
CA GLY A 265 36.63 9.61 -10.39
C GLY A 265 36.46 9.37 -11.90
N SER A 266 37.06 8.32 -12.47
CA SER A 266 36.93 7.96 -13.91
C SER A 266 35.55 7.37 -14.29
N VAL A 267 34.53 7.58 -13.47
CA VAL A 267 33.20 6.97 -13.58
C VAL A 267 32.41 7.50 -14.79
N SER A 268 32.67 8.74 -15.22
CA SER A 268 32.06 9.33 -16.42
C SER A 268 32.36 8.57 -17.72
N GLY A 269 33.39 7.72 -17.75
CA GLY A 269 33.66 6.80 -18.86
C GLY A 269 32.73 5.60 -18.95
N TRP A 270 31.78 5.41 -18.01
CA TRP A 270 30.96 4.21 -17.89
C TRP A 270 29.45 4.53 -17.83
N SER A 271 28.68 3.95 -18.75
CA SER A 271 27.23 3.90 -18.66
C SER A 271 26.82 2.79 -17.69
N ILE A 272 26.34 3.19 -16.51
CA ILE A 272 25.85 2.28 -15.47
C ILE A 272 24.35 2.06 -15.68
N LYS A 273 23.91 0.80 -15.73
CA LYS A 273 22.50 0.43 -15.76
C LYS A 273 22.18 -0.58 -14.66
N TYR A 274 21.18 -0.24 -13.85
CA TYR A 274 20.62 -1.10 -12.81
C TYR A 274 19.60 -2.08 -13.40
N TYR A 275 19.67 -3.34 -13.00
CA TYR A 275 18.82 -4.45 -13.43
C TYR A 275 17.89 -4.86 -12.27
N LYS A 276 17.11 -3.88 -11.80
CA LYS A 276 16.23 -3.98 -10.62
C LYS A 276 15.12 -5.05 -10.70
N GLY A 277 14.99 -5.75 -11.83
CA GLY A 277 14.11 -6.91 -11.96
C GLY A 277 14.41 -7.72 -13.22
N LEU A 278 14.01 -8.99 -13.23
CA LEU A 278 14.29 -9.95 -14.30
C LEU A 278 13.70 -9.52 -15.65
N GLY A 279 12.58 -8.79 -15.63
CA GLY A 279 11.97 -8.17 -16.83
C GLY A 279 12.82 -7.08 -17.49
N THR A 280 13.84 -6.55 -16.82
CA THR A 280 14.78 -5.55 -17.36
C THR A 280 15.89 -6.19 -18.21
N SER A 281 16.10 -7.50 -18.08
CA SER A 281 16.99 -8.28 -18.95
C SER A 281 16.30 -8.59 -20.28
N THR A 282 17.00 -8.35 -21.39
CA THR A 282 16.51 -8.70 -22.73
C THR A 282 16.49 -10.22 -22.94
N SER A 283 15.66 -10.72 -23.87
CA SER A 283 15.60 -12.15 -24.18
C SER A 283 16.89 -12.72 -24.77
N THR A 284 17.80 -11.87 -25.27
CA THR A 284 19.15 -12.25 -25.71
C THR A 284 20.11 -12.40 -24.52
N GLU A 285 20.00 -11.54 -23.50
CA GLU A 285 20.71 -11.73 -22.22
C GLU A 285 20.19 -12.97 -21.47
N GLY A 286 18.87 -13.18 -21.47
CA GLY A 286 18.25 -14.38 -20.90
C GLY A 286 18.74 -15.69 -21.51
N ARG A 287 19.08 -15.71 -22.82
CA ARG A 287 19.75 -16.86 -23.43
C ARG A 287 21.16 -17.03 -22.88
N LYS A 288 21.98 -15.96 -22.86
CA LYS A 288 23.35 -15.99 -22.32
C LYS A 288 23.43 -16.46 -20.87
N TYR A 289 22.50 -16.04 -20.00
CA TYR A 289 22.48 -16.52 -18.61
C TYR A 289 22.20 -18.04 -18.51
N PHE A 290 21.48 -18.61 -19.48
CA PHE A 290 21.17 -20.04 -19.56
C PHE A 290 22.20 -20.83 -20.41
N GLU A 291 23.00 -20.17 -21.25
CA GLU A 291 24.23 -20.69 -21.83
C GLU A 291 25.27 -20.88 -20.70
N ASP A 292 25.55 -19.81 -19.93
CA ASP A 292 26.41 -19.82 -18.74
C ASP A 292 25.65 -20.26 -17.46
N ILE A 293 24.73 -21.24 -17.56
CA ILE A 293 23.85 -21.62 -16.44
C ILE A 293 24.62 -22.04 -15.17
N VAL A 294 25.82 -22.60 -15.31
CA VAL A 294 26.68 -23.00 -14.18
C VAL A 294 27.11 -21.81 -13.31
N LYS A 295 27.25 -20.60 -13.89
CA LYS A 295 27.57 -19.38 -13.13
C LYS A 295 26.35 -18.81 -12.40
N HIS A 296 25.18 -18.95 -13.00
CA HIS A 296 23.93 -18.37 -12.51
C HIS A 296 23.17 -19.32 -11.57
N LYS A 297 23.47 -20.63 -11.61
CA LYS A 297 22.91 -21.67 -10.73
C LYS A 297 23.68 -21.74 -9.41
N LYS A 298 22.98 -21.56 -8.29
CA LYS A 298 23.53 -21.72 -6.93
C LYS A 298 22.72 -22.76 -6.16
N ASP A 299 23.37 -23.72 -5.51
CA ASP A 299 22.67 -24.83 -4.86
C ASP A 299 22.55 -24.62 -3.36
N PHE A 300 21.36 -24.81 -2.80
CA PHE A 300 21.17 -24.74 -1.35
C PHE A 300 21.66 -26.04 -0.68
N VAL A 301 22.47 -25.88 0.36
CA VAL A 301 23.08 -26.98 1.11
C VAL A 301 22.62 -26.94 2.57
N TRP A 302 22.18 -28.09 3.06
CA TRP A 302 21.92 -28.34 4.47
C TRP A 302 23.19 -28.91 5.11
N LEU A 303 23.63 -28.35 6.24
CA LEU A 303 24.80 -28.84 6.96
C LEU A 303 24.45 -29.48 8.31
N ASP A 304 23.73 -28.76 9.16
CA ASP A 304 23.49 -29.14 10.56
C ASP A 304 22.05 -28.76 11.00
N ASP A 305 21.71 -28.93 12.28
CA ASP A 305 20.37 -28.52 12.77
C ASP A 305 20.29 -27.02 13.17
N LYS A 306 21.34 -26.21 12.93
CA LYS A 306 21.25 -24.74 12.97
C LYS A 306 20.44 -24.23 11.80
N ASP A 307 20.56 -24.84 10.62
CA ASP A 307 19.71 -24.56 9.46
C ASP A 307 18.20 -24.69 9.80
N ASP A 308 17.81 -25.68 10.62
CA ASP A 308 16.42 -25.82 11.10
C ASP A 308 16.01 -24.66 12.01
N ASN A 309 16.89 -24.34 12.97
CA ASN A 309 16.69 -23.29 13.97
C ASN A 309 16.53 -21.91 13.32
N ASP A 310 17.37 -21.58 12.34
CA ASP A 310 17.37 -20.28 11.66
C ASP A 310 16.16 -20.11 10.71
N ILE A 311 15.72 -21.18 10.03
CA ILE A 311 14.47 -21.14 9.25
C ILE A 311 13.24 -21.04 10.19
N GLU A 312 13.24 -21.65 11.39
CA GLU A 312 12.16 -21.39 12.35
C GLU A 312 12.25 -19.96 12.93
N LEU A 313 13.44 -19.46 13.26
CA LEU A 313 13.68 -18.09 13.76
C LEU A 313 13.04 -17.07 12.82
N ALA A 314 13.32 -17.13 11.52
CA ALA A 314 12.78 -16.19 10.55
C ALA A 314 11.23 -16.23 10.45
N PHE A 315 10.61 -17.42 10.43
CA PHE A 315 9.21 -17.56 10.00
C PHE A 315 8.19 -17.94 11.10
N SER A 316 8.63 -18.30 12.30
CA SER A 316 7.72 -18.71 13.39
C SER A 316 7.09 -17.51 14.11
N LYS A 317 5.75 -17.49 14.18
CA LYS A 317 5.01 -16.42 14.87
C LYS A 317 5.13 -16.49 16.40
N LYS A 318 5.84 -17.49 16.94
CA LYS A 318 6.17 -17.61 18.37
C LYS A 318 7.47 -16.87 18.72
N ARG A 319 8.49 -16.98 17.86
CA ARG A 319 9.87 -16.47 18.04
C ARG A 319 9.98 -14.97 17.70
N ILE A 320 9.15 -14.15 18.33
CA ILE A 320 9.12 -12.69 18.07
C ILE A 320 10.28 -11.99 18.78
N THR A 321 10.56 -12.35 20.04
CA THR A 321 11.69 -11.81 20.81
C THR A 321 13.00 -12.14 20.13
N ASP A 322 13.21 -13.43 19.80
CA ASP A 322 14.40 -13.94 19.12
C ASP A 322 14.72 -13.13 17.85
N ARG A 323 13.70 -12.78 17.05
CA ARG A 323 13.88 -11.95 15.84
C ARG A 323 14.21 -10.49 16.14
N LYS A 324 13.73 -9.93 17.27
CA LYS A 324 14.15 -8.59 17.69
C LYS A 324 15.62 -8.58 18.07
N ASP A 325 16.07 -9.59 18.80
CA ASP A 325 17.46 -9.72 19.21
C ASP A 325 18.37 -9.95 17.99
N TRP A 326 17.96 -10.85 17.09
CA TRP A 326 18.59 -11.10 15.78
C TRP A 326 18.78 -9.82 14.95
N LEU A 327 17.72 -9.02 14.77
CA LEU A 327 17.76 -7.77 13.98
C LEU A 327 18.45 -6.61 14.72
N SER A 328 18.47 -6.63 16.05
CA SER A 328 19.24 -5.65 16.85
C SER A 328 20.76 -5.89 16.80
N ASN A 329 21.17 -7.11 16.43
CA ASN A 329 22.56 -7.51 16.23
C ASN A 329 23.00 -7.46 14.74
N PHE A 330 22.15 -6.94 13.83
CA PHE A 330 22.54 -6.72 12.44
C PHE A 330 23.71 -5.73 12.34
N GLN A 331 24.67 -6.03 11.47
CA GLN A 331 25.81 -5.15 11.18
C GLN A 331 25.72 -4.68 9.73
N ASP A 332 25.77 -3.36 9.53
CA ASP A 332 25.79 -2.76 8.20
C ASP A 332 27.01 -3.27 7.41
N GLY A 333 26.82 -3.58 6.13
CA GLY A 333 27.82 -4.27 5.31
C GLY A 333 27.80 -5.81 5.42
N THR A 334 26.87 -6.42 6.18
CA THR A 334 26.63 -7.87 6.08
C THR A 334 25.96 -8.22 4.75
N TYR A 335 26.65 -8.95 3.86
CA TYR A 335 26.10 -9.47 2.60
C TYR A 335 26.43 -10.97 2.40
N LEU A 336 25.67 -11.62 1.52
CA LEU A 336 25.96 -12.97 1.04
C LEU A 336 26.89 -12.89 -0.16
N ASP A 337 28.04 -13.57 -0.10
CA ASP A 337 28.92 -13.70 -1.26
C ASP A 337 28.27 -14.59 -2.33
N GLN A 338 28.34 -14.16 -3.58
CA GLN A 338 27.76 -14.84 -4.75
C GLN A 338 28.82 -15.47 -5.66
N HIS A 339 30.11 -15.42 -5.29
CA HIS A 339 31.17 -16.17 -5.97
C HIS A 339 30.99 -17.68 -5.75
N ASP A 340 30.80 -18.11 -4.50
CA ASP A 340 30.55 -19.51 -4.13
C ASP A 340 29.33 -20.10 -4.84
N ASN A 341 29.41 -21.36 -5.28
CA ASN A 341 28.32 -22.05 -5.97
C ASN A 341 27.29 -22.72 -5.02
N TYR A 342 27.50 -22.62 -3.72
CA TYR A 342 26.69 -23.26 -2.68
C TYR A 342 26.23 -22.24 -1.63
N ILE A 343 24.95 -22.27 -1.27
CA ILE A 343 24.34 -21.37 -0.28
C ILE A 343 23.87 -22.19 0.92
N LYS A 344 24.41 -21.91 2.11
CA LYS A 344 23.95 -22.53 3.37
C LYS A 344 22.63 -21.88 3.79
N TYR A 345 21.66 -22.63 4.32
CA TYR A 345 20.39 -22.02 4.74
C TYR A 345 20.60 -21.00 5.87
N SER A 346 21.44 -21.30 6.86
CA SER A 346 21.95 -20.35 7.87
C SER A 346 22.44 -19.04 7.25
N ASP A 347 23.26 -19.11 6.20
CA ASP A 347 23.89 -17.93 5.62
C ASP A 347 22.88 -17.12 4.79
N PHE A 348 21.99 -17.78 4.04
CA PHE A 348 20.87 -17.13 3.38
C PHE A 348 19.98 -16.37 4.38
N ILE A 349 19.62 -16.99 5.52
CA ILE A 349 18.82 -16.33 6.56
C ILE A 349 19.59 -15.12 7.12
N ASN A 350 20.81 -15.34 7.59
CA ASN A 350 21.58 -14.36 8.37
C ASN A 350 22.33 -13.30 7.53
N LYS A 351 22.44 -13.45 6.21
CA LYS A 351 23.15 -12.49 5.32
C LYS A 351 22.27 -11.89 4.23
N GLU A 352 21.17 -12.53 3.83
CA GLU A 352 20.28 -12.03 2.77
C GLU A 352 18.87 -11.70 3.31
N LEU A 353 18.18 -12.66 3.93
CA LEU A 353 16.82 -12.44 4.46
C LEU A 353 16.78 -11.42 5.63
N ILE A 354 17.90 -11.25 6.33
CA ILE A 354 18.07 -10.17 7.32
C ILE A 354 18.01 -8.78 6.68
N GLN A 355 18.58 -8.59 5.47
CA GLN A 355 18.54 -7.31 4.75
C GLN A 355 17.09 -6.96 4.37
N PHE A 356 16.34 -7.94 3.86
CA PHE A 356 14.89 -7.78 3.66
C PHE A 356 14.18 -7.37 4.96
N SER A 357 14.50 -8.03 6.06
CA SER A 357 13.83 -7.78 7.34
C SER A 357 14.11 -6.36 7.88
N MET A 358 15.31 -5.83 7.65
CA MET A 358 15.67 -4.44 7.96
C MET A 358 15.01 -3.44 6.99
N ALA A 359 15.04 -3.70 5.68
CA ALA A 359 14.35 -2.88 4.69
C ALA A 359 12.82 -2.82 4.91
N ASP A 360 12.22 -3.94 5.33
CA ASP A 360 10.80 -4.03 5.66
C ASP A 360 10.45 -3.26 6.93
N LEU A 361 11.36 -3.14 7.90
CA LEU A 361 11.22 -2.25 9.05
C LEU A 361 11.35 -0.77 8.64
N LEU A 362 12.41 -0.40 7.93
CA LEU A 362 12.68 0.97 7.47
C LEU A 362 11.54 1.56 6.65
N ARG A 363 10.88 0.76 5.80
CA ARG A 363 9.71 1.21 5.02
C ARG A 363 8.39 1.19 5.77
N SER A 364 8.30 0.48 6.90
CA SER A 364 7.04 0.24 7.62
C SER A 364 6.89 1.02 8.92
N ILE A 365 7.98 1.31 9.63
CA ILE A 365 8.04 2.10 10.86
C ILE A 365 8.62 3.48 10.52
N PRO A 366 8.02 4.61 10.94
CA PRO A 366 8.54 5.94 10.63
C PRO A 366 9.68 6.35 11.59
N SER A 367 10.35 7.45 11.27
CA SER A 367 11.19 8.17 12.24
C SER A 367 10.33 8.95 13.23
N MET A 368 10.81 9.11 14.46
CA MET A 368 10.21 10.03 15.44
C MET A 368 10.35 11.51 15.05
N VAL A 369 11.29 11.88 14.19
CA VAL A 369 11.60 13.29 13.89
C VAL A 369 10.51 13.92 13.01
N ASP A 370 10.17 13.30 11.88
CA ASP A 370 9.12 13.78 10.97
C ASP A 370 7.82 12.96 11.01
N GLY A 371 7.81 11.79 11.66
CA GLY A 371 6.67 10.86 11.63
C GLY A 371 6.45 10.19 10.27
N LEU A 372 7.35 10.38 9.31
CA LEU A 372 7.22 9.89 7.95
C LEU A 372 7.97 8.57 7.74
N LYS A 373 7.40 7.75 6.87
CA LYS A 373 8.07 6.60 6.25
C LYS A 373 8.77 7.06 4.96
N PRO A 374 9.83 6.37 4.49
CA PRO A 374 10.58 6.77 3.29
C PRO A 374 9.71 7.13 2.08
N GLY A 375 8.69 6.33 1.75
CA GLY A 375 7.76 6.64 0.65
C GLY A 375 7.00 7.97 0.82
N GLN A 376 6.58 8.32 2.04
CA GLN A 376 5.93 9.61 2.34
C GLN A 376 6.94 10.77 2.28
N ARG A 377 8.19 10.50 2.68
CA ARG A 377 9.29 11.47 2.64
C ARG A 377 9.73 11.79 1.21
N LYS A 378 9.87 10.78 0.36
CA LYS A 378 10.10 10.89 -1.09
C LYS A 378 9.00 11.75 -1.77
N ILE A 379 7.73 11.52 -1.43
CA ILE A 379 6.58 12.35 -1.89
C ILE A 379 6.72 13.82 -1.43
N LEU A 380 7.07 14.07 -0.16
CA LEU A 380 7.20 15.43 0.37
C LEU A 380 8.40 16.17 -0.24
N PHE A 381 9.55 15.51 -0.37
CA PHE A 381 10.75 16.00 -1.06
C PHE A 381 10.45 16.44 -2.49
N CYS A 382 9.80 15.59 -3.29
CA CYS A 382 9.40 15.95 -4.65
C CYS A 382 8.31 17.05 -4.69
N SER A 383 7.45 17.15 -3.68
CA SER A 383 6.49 18.26 -3.53
C SER A 383 7.21 19.60 -3.32
N PHE A 384 8.31 19.60 -2.56
CA PHE A 384 9.16 20.76 -2.32
C PHE A 384 10.04 21.09 -3.53
N LYS A 385 10.74 20.12 -4.12
CA LYS A 385 11.60 20.31 -5.31
C LYS A 385 10.81 20.82 -6.52
N ARG A 386 9.56 20.36 -6.71
CA ARG A 386 8.66 20.85 -7.77
C ARG A 386 7.94 22.17 -7.43
N ASN A 387 8.02 22.62 -6.18
CA ASN A 387 7.23 23.72 -5.61
C ASN A 387 5.73 23.58 -5.94
N LEU A 388 5.08 22.54 -5.41
CA LEU A 388 3.74 22.07 -5.80
C LEU A 388 2.58 22.98 -5.32
N VAL A 389 2.59 24.25 -5.71
CA VAL A 389 1.55 25.26 -5.43
C VAL A 389 0.38 25.15 -6.42
N LYS A 390 0.70 24.87 -7.70
CA LYS A 390 -0.30 24.51 -8.73
C LYS A 390 -0.66 23.04 -8.58
N GLU A 391 -1.93 22.70 -8.82
CA GLU A 391 -2.39 21.31 -8.70
C GLU A 391 -1.84 20.42 -9.81
N ALA A 392 -1.49 19.19 -9.44
CA ALA A 392 -1.05 18.14 -10.36
C ALA A 392 -1.92 16.90 -10.20
N LYS A 393 -2.17 16.18 -11.30
CA LYS A 393 -2.88 14.91 -11.26
C LYS A 393 -2.07 13.87 -10.50
N VAL A 394 -2.68 13.12 -9.59
CA VAL A 394 -1.94 12.19 -8.71
C VAL A 394 -1.13 11.16 -9.50
N ALA A 395 -1.65 10.65 -10.62
CA ALA A 395 -0.90 9.74 -11.50
C ALA A 395 0.30 10.38 -12.23
N GLN A 396 0.25 11.69 -12.53
CA GLN A 396 1.42 12.40 -13.09
C GLN A 396 2.43 12.75 -12.00
N PHE A 397 1.95 12.97 -10.77
CA PHE A 397 2.81 13.24 -9.64
C PHE A 397 3.49 11.97 -9.10
N SER A 398 2.84 10.80 -9.14
CA SER A 398 3.47 9.52 -8.78
C SER A 398 4.65 9.18 -9.69
N GLY A 399 4.52 9.36 -11.01
CA GLY A 399 5.63 9.18 -11.95
C GLY A 399 6.80 10.15 -11.67
N TYR A 400 6.50 11.45 -11.51
CA TYR A 400 7.49 12.48 -11.16
C TYR A 400 8.22 12.20 -9.83
N VAL A 401 7.51 11.71 -8.81
CA VAL A 401 8.13 11.24 -7.57
C VAL A 401 9.01 10.03 -7.84
N SER A 402 8.53 9.06 -8.64
CA SER A 402 9.29 7.84 -8.91
C SER A 402 10.63 8.09 -9.60
N GLU A 403 10.64 9.03 -10.53
CA GLU A 403 11.83 9.51 -11.25
C GLU A 403 12.80 10.27 -10.33
N HIS A 404 12.36 11.39 -9.74
CA HIS A 404 13.27 12.31 -9.04
C HIS A 404 13.62 11.94 -7.60
N SER A 405 13.07 10.85 -7.06
CA SER A 405 13.48 10.31 -5.76
C SER A 405 13.93 8.85 -5.84
N ALA A 406 14.34 8.36 -7.01
CA ALA A 406 14.76 6.97 -7.23
C ALA A 406 13.82 5.92 -6.59
N TYR A 407 12.49 6.07 -6.73
CA TYR A 407 11.57 5.15 -6.05
C TYR A 407 11.51 3.81 -6.79
N HIS A 408 12.22 2.82 -6.26
CA HIS A 408 12.40 1.51 -6.87
C HIS A 408 11.24 0.50 -6.65
N HIS A 409 10.03 0.94 -6.30
CA HIS A 409 8.83 0.08 -6.22
C HIS A 409 7.71 0.62 -7.12
N GLY A 410 6.69 -0.19 -7.42
CA GLY A 410 5.64 0.19 -8.38
C GLY A 410 4.84 1.43 -7.97
N GLU A 411 4.63 2.35 -8.92
CA GLU A 411 3.95 3.65 -8.73
C GLU A 411 2.58 3.58 -8.05
N GLN A 412 1.85 2.47 -8.18
CA GLN A 412 0.57 2.25 -7.50
C GLN A 412 0.70 2.41 -5.97
N SER A 413 1.86 2.08 -5.41
CA SER A 413 2.20 2.29 -4.00
C SER A 413 2.34 3.78 -3.68
N LEU A 414 3.08 4.55 -4.49
CA LEU A 414 3.19 6.00 -4.36
C LEU A 414 1.83 6.68 -4.50
N ALA A 415 1.06 6.36 -5.54
CA ALA A 415 -0.26 6.93 -5.75
C ALA A 415 -1.22 6.67 -4.58
N SER A 416 -1.18 5.48 -3.99
CA SER A 416 -1.96 5.15 -2.78
C SER A 416 -1.45 5.93 -1.54
N THR A 417 -0.15 6.17 -1.44
CA THR A 417 0.47 6.94 -0.35
C THR A 417 0.16 8.43 -0.47
N ILE A 418 0.20 9.01 -1.67
CA ILE A 418 -0.22 10.38 -1.98
C ILE A 418 -1.69 10.57 -1.56
N VAL A 419 -2.56 9.62 -1.89
CA VAL A 419 -3.97 9.64 -1.46
C VAL A 419 -4.09 9.65 0.06
N GLY A 420 -3.38 8.76 0.77
CA GLY A 420 -3.39 8.72 2.24
C GLY A 420 -2.88 10.01 2.90
N MET A 421 -1.87 10.67 2.32
CA MET A 421 -1.34 11.96 2.81
C MET A 421 -2.28 13.16 2.58
N ALA A 422 -3.28 13.01 1.71
CA ALA A 422 -4.24 14.06 1.35
C ALA A 422 -5.62 13.90 2.00
N GLN A 423 -5.96 12.72 2.53
CA GLN A 423 -7.29 12.43 3.11
C GLN A 423 -7.62 13.32 4.32
N ASP A 424 -8.84 13.87 4.33
CA ASP A 424 -9.36 14.88 5.27
C ASP A 424 -10.63 14.44 6.02
N PHE A 425 -11.03 13.16 5.93
CA PHE A 425 -12.22 12.64 6.61
C PHE A 425 -11.94 12.29 8.09
N VAL A 426 -12.99 12.36 8.93
CA VAL A 426 -12.90 12.10 10.38
C VAL A 426 -12.29 10.72 10.66
N GLY A 427 -11.11 10.71 11.29
CA GLY A 427 -10.33 9.51 11.59
C GLY A 427 -9.20 9.17 10.60
N SER A 428 -8.86 10.08 9.68
CA SER A 428 -7.63 10.03 8.87
C SER A 428 -6.51 10.89 9.50
N ASN A 429 -6.10 11.97 8.85
CA ASN A 429 -5.05 12.89 9.31
C ASN A 429 -5.66 14.04 10.14
N ASN A 430 -4.96 14.54 11.16
CA ASN A 430 -5.35 15.81 11.79
C ASN A 430 -4.89 16.99 10.92
N ILE A 431 -3.67 16.94 10.38
CA ILE A 431 -3.18 17.89 9.39
C ILE A 431 -2.73 17.12 8.13
N ASN A 432 -3.55 17.20 7.08
CA ASN A 432 -3.24 16.66 5.76
C ASN A 432 -2.19 17.55 5.07
N LEU A 433 -1.00 17.00 4.81
CA LEU A 433 0.14 17.75 4.24
C LEU A 433 -0.06 18.09 2.76
N LEU A 434 -0.92 17.31 2.09
CA LEU A 434 -1.39 17.52 0.72
C LEU A 434 -2.90 17.81 0.73
N LEU A 435 -3.39 18.53 -0.27
CA LEU A 435 -4.82 18.86 -0.39
C LEU A 435 -5.56 17.86 -1.30
N PRO A 436 -6.77 17.39 -0.90
CA PRO A 436 -7.56 16.43 -1.67
C PRO A 436 -8.41 17.13 -2.75
N ASN A 437 -7.81 17.51 -3.88
CA ASN A 437 -8.54 18.11 -5.00
C ASN A 437 -9.24 17.03 -5.83
N GLY A 438 -10.33 16.47 -5.29
CA GLY A 438 -11.17 15.45 -5.93
C GLY A 438 -11.72 14.43 -4.92
N GLN A 439 -12.19 13.27 -5.40
CA GLN A 439 -12.66 12.19 -4.53
C GLN A 439 -11.49 11.34 -4.00
N PHE A 440 -10.91 11.77 -2.87
CA PHE A 440 -9.83 11.07 -2.16
C PHE A 440 -10.31 9.93 -1.24
N GLY A 441 -11.60 9.62 -1.27
CA GLY A 441 -12.25 8.61 -0.44
C GLY A 441 -12.79 9.22 0.85
N THR A 442 -13.80 8.57 1.42
CA THR A 442 -14.63 9.13 2.49
C THR A 442 -14.63 8.24 3.72
N ARG A 443 -15.37 8.70 4.75
CA ARG A 443 -15.60 7.93 5.97
C ARG A 443 -16.44 6.66 5.74
N ASP A 444 -17.14 6.52 4.61
CA ASP A 444 -18.00 5.36 4.35
C ASP A 444 -17.23 4.03 4.33
N GLN A 445 -16.02 4.04 3.74
CA GLN A 445 -15.18 2.85 3.60
C GLN A 445 -13.76 3.03 4.16
N GLY A 446 -13.50 4.17 4.80
CA GLY A 446 -12.18 4.54 5.32
C GLY A 446 -11.19 4.82 4.21
N GLY A 447 -11.58 5.64 3.23
CA GLY A 447 -10.71 6.06 2.12
C GLY A 447 -10.56 5.05 0.97
N LYS A 448 -11.11 3.84 1.08
CA LYS A 448 -11.03 2.80 0.02
C LYS A 448 -11.90 3.10 -1.20
N ASP A 449 -12.86 4.00 -1.04
CA ASP A 449 -13.75 4.57 -2.05
C ASP A 449 -13.11 5.74 -2.82
N ALA A 450 -11.81 5.99 -2.63
CA ALA A 450 -11.03 6.94 -3.43
C ALA A 450 -11.11 6.64 -4.93
N ALA A 451 -11.25 7.70 -5.73
CA ALA A 451 -11.20 7.58 -7.18
C ALA A 451 -9.76 7.28 -7.65
N SER A 452 -9.64 6.58 -8.79
CA SER A 452 -8.34 6.26 -9.39
C SER A 452 -7.50 7.53 -9.62
N ALA A 453 -6.19 7.43 -9.33
CA ALA A 453 -5.18 8.50 -9.42
C ALA A 453 -5.15 9.30 -10.76
N ARG A 454 -5.75 8.75 -11.82
CA ARG A 454 -5.93 9.41 -13.13
C ARG A 454 -7.04 10.48 -13.17
N TYR A 455 -7.89 10.54 -12.15
CA TYR A 455 -9.02 11.48 -12.05
C TYR A 455 -8.83 12.57 -10.98
N ILE A 456 -8.05 12.27 -9.94
CA ILE A 456 -7.86 13.15 -8.78
C ILE A 456 -6.58 13.98 -8.90
N PHE A 457 -6.61 15.17 -8.31
CA PHE A 457 -5.52 16.14 -8.32
C PHE A 457 -5.09 16.46 -6.89
N THR A 458 -3.86 16.93 -6.72
CA THR A 458 -3.36 17.36 -5.41
C THR A 458 -2.38 18.52 -5.54
N LYS A 459 -2.20 19.23 -4.44
CA LYS A 459 -1.19 20.27 -4.26
C LYS A 459 -0.73 20.29 -2.80
N LEU A 460 0.38 20.97 -2.54
CA LEU A 460 0.87 21.19 -1.18
C LEU A 460 -0.16 22.00 -0.36
N SER A 461 -0.40 21.60 0.88
CA SER A 461 -1.20 22.39 1.82
C SER A 461 -0.40 23.62 2.30
N PRO A 462 -0.97 24.84 2.42
CA PRO A 462 -0.22 26.04 2.82
C PRO A 462 0.55 25.85 4.14
N ILE A 463 -0.14 25.36 5.16
CA ILE A 463 0.39 25.04 6.49
C ILE A 463 1.61 24.09 6.45
N THR A 464 1.79 23.29 5.41
CA THR A 464 2.92 22.34 5.29
C THR A 464 4.27 23.05 5.25
N ARG A 465 4.38 24.27 4.69
CA ARG A 465 5.65 25.03 4.74
C ARG A 465 5.85 25.86 6.02
N SER A 466 4.80 26.06 6.80
CA SER A 466 4.92 26.50 8.20
C SER A 466 5.39 25.34 9.10
N ILE A 467 4.93 24.11 8.83
CA ILE A 467 5.37 22.90 9.53
C ILE A 467 6.83 22.54 9.20
N PHE A 468 7.24 22.67 7.93
CA PHE A 468 8.57 22.34 7.42
C PHE A 468 9.27 23.58 6.80
N PRO A 469 9.93 24.43 7.61
CA PRO A 469 10.51 25.69 7.16
C PRO A 469 11.56 25.51 6.07
N LYS A 470 11.51 26.36 5.03
CA LYS A 470 12.46 26.32 3.91
C LYS A 470 13.92 26.56 4.35
N ASP A 471 14.12 27.36 5.41
CA ASP A 471 15.43 27.64 5.99
C ASP A 471 16.12 26.39 6.55
N ASP A 472 15.32 25.40 7.01
CA ASP A 472 15.83 24.14 7.54
C ASP A 472 16.24 23.18 6.41
N ASP A 473 15.70 23.33 5.19
CA ASP A 473 16.02 22.47 4.04
C ASP A 473 17.53 22.39 3.76
N ILE A 474 18.31 23.43 4.10
CA ILE A 474 19.76 23.50 3.89
C ILE A 474 20.56 22.67 4.92
N LEU A 475 19.95 22.33 6.06
CA LEU A 475 20.57 21.65 7.19
C LEU A 475 20.45 20.12 7.11
N LEU A 476 19.62 19.62 6.19
CA LEU A 476 19.23 18.22 6.13
C LEU A 476 20.27 17.36 5.40
N ASN A 477 20.45 16.13 5.89
CA ASN A 477 21.30 15.14 5.25
C ASN A 477 20.57 14.45 4.09
N TYR A 478 20.61 15.05 2.90
CA TYR A 478 20.12 14.44 1.66
C TYR A 478 20.92 13.19 1.30
N LEU A 479 20.20 12.09 1.03
CA LEU A 479 20.79 10.83 0.60
C LEU A 479 21.13 10.87 -0.90
N SER A 480 21.94 9.93 -1.36
CA SER A 480 22.33 9.78 -2.77
C SER A 480 22.06 8.36 -3.25
N GLU A 481 21.20 8.21 -4.25
CA GLU A 481 20.70 6.94 -4.79
C GLU A 481 20.72 7.05 -6.33
N ASP A 482 21.20 6.02 -7.04
CA ASP A 482 21.55 6.05 -8.48
C ASP A 482 22.45 7.22 -8.94
N GLY A 483 23.16 7.86 -7.99
CA GLY A 483 23.98 9.06 -8.23
C GLY A 483 23.21 10.40 -8.17
N GLN A 484 21.90 10.36 -7.96
CA GLN A 484 21.05 11.54 -7.78
C GLN A 484 20.90 11.90 -6.30
N SER A 485 20.81 13.20 -6.00
CA SER A 485 20.41 13.67 -4.67
C SER A 485 18.90 13.45 -4.48
N ILE A 486 18.55 12.53 -3.61
CA ILE A 486 17.17 12.14 -3.28
C ILE A 486 16.71 12.82 -1.97
N GLU A 487 15.75 12.25 -1.25
CA GLU A 487 15.22 12.82 -0.01
C GLU A 487 16.22 12.76 1.18
N PRO A 488 16.02 13.56 2.24
CA PRO A 488 16.87 13.49 3.43
C PRO A 488 16.56 12.29 4.33
N THR A 489 17.52 11.91 5.19
CA THR A 489 17.33 10.84 6.18
C THR A 489 16.04 11.03 7.00
N TRP A 490 15.77 12.27 7.41
CA TRP A 490 14.52 12.76 7.96
C TRP A 490 14.37 14.27 7.70
N TYR A 491 13.14 14.77 7.64
CA TYR A 491 12.87 16.20 7.79
C TYR A 491 12.85 16.59 9.27
N VAL A 492 13.05 17.88 9.57
CA VAL A 492 12.89 18.42 10.92
C VAL A 492 11.71 19.42 10.90
N PRO A 493 10.48 19.00 11.26
CA PRO A 493 9.36 19.92 11.41
C PRO A 493 9.51 20.83 12.64
N ILE A 494 8.68 21.85 12.77
CA ILE A 494 8.61 22.70 13.99
C ILE A 494 7.88 22.05 15.18
N ILE A 495 7.11 20.99 14.92
CA ILE A 495 6.32 20.22 15.89
C ILE A 495 6.41 18.72 15.53
N PRO A 496 6.33 17.78 16.51
CA PRO A 496 6.45 16.34 16.23
C PRO A 496 5.22 15.82 15.46
N MET A 497 5.33 15.80 14.13
CA MET A 497 4.25 15.37 13.23
C MET A 497 3.81 13.91 13.44
N VAL A 498 4.68 13.08 14.05
CA VAL A 498 4.38 11.71 14.50
C VAL A 498 3.28 11.65 15.56
N LEU A 499 3.12 12.69 16.39
CA LEU A 499 2.03 12.81 17.35
C LEU A 499 0.80 13.45 16.69
N VAL A 500 0.98 14.45 15.82
CA VAL A 500 -0.13 15.14 15.13
C VAL A 500 -0.99 14.17 14.32
N ASN A 501 -0.38 13.38 13.43
CA ASN A 501 -1.11 12.47 12.53
C ASN A 501 -1.08 11.00 13.00
N GLY A 502 -0.39 10.70 14.10
CA GLY A 502 -0.14 9.33 14.54
C GLY A 502 0.71 8.54 13.55
N SER A 503 0.79 7.23 13.76
CA SER A 503 1.29 6.30 12.74
C SER A 503 0.88 4.86 13.03
N GLU A 504 0.85 4.02 11.99
CA GLU A 504 0.59 2.59 12.09
C GLU A 504 1.51 1.83 11.14
N GLY A 505 2.19 0.79 11.63
CA GLY A 505 3.20 0.05 10.86
C GLY A 505 3.41 -1.36 11.38
N ILE A 506 3.67 -2.29 10.48
CA ILE A 506 4.00 -3.69 10.78
C ILE A 506 5.16 -4.07 9.87
N GLY A 507 6.30 -4.46 10.45
CA GLY A 507 7.42 -5.05 9.71
C GLY A 507 7.86 -6.37 10.36
N THR A 508 9.04 -6.86 10.02
CA THR A 508 9.59 -8.08 10.65
C THR A 508 9.93 -7.83 12.13
N GLY A 509 9.25 -8.51 13.05
CA GLY A 509 9.56 -8.49 14.49
C GLY A 509 8.99 -7.32 15.30
N TRP A 510 8.90 -6.12 14.71
CA TRP A 510 8.27 -4.95 15.33
C TRP A 510 6.97 -4.51 14.64
N SER A 511 6.15 -3.78 15.40
CA SER A 511 5.00 -3.04 14.90
C SER A 511 4.88 -1.75 15.70
N THR A 512 4.27 -0.72 15.11
CA THR A 512 3.97 0.53 15.79
C THR A 512 2.51 0.90 15.63
N PHE A 513 1.94 1.47 16.69
CA PHE A 513 0.67 2.15 16.66
C PHE A 513 0.73 3.35 17.61
N ILE A 514 0.61 4.55 17.03
CA ILE A 514 0.57 5.84 17.71
C ILE A 514 -0.75 6.51 17.28
N PRO A 515 -1.65 6.87 18.21
CA PRO A 515 -2.85 7.60 17.86
C PRO A 515 -2.55 9.06 17.51
N ASN A 516 -3.52 9.74 16.91
CA ASN A 516 -3.41 11.17 16.63
C ASN A 516 -3.61 11.98 17.93
N TYR A 517 -2.93 13.12 18.03
CA TYR A 517 -3.02 14.08 19.14
C TYR A 517 -3.35 15.49 18.61
N ASN A 518 -3.79 16.37 19.50
CA ASN A 518 -4.19 17.74 19.17
C ASN A 518 -2.95 18.61 18.89
N PRO A 519 -2.85 19.27 17.71
CA PRO A 519 -1.75 20.19 17.43
C PRO A 519 -1.59 21.30 18.47
N ARG A 520 -2.69 21.82 19.04
CA ARG A 520 -2.63 22.93 20.03
C ARG A 520 -2.06 22.47 21.37
N ASP A 521 -2.38 21.27 21.82
CA ASP A 521 -1.84 20.71 23.08
C ASP A 521 -0.34 20.39 22.93
N ILE A 522 0.09 19.93 21.74
CA ILE A 522 1.50 19.76 21.38
C ILE A 522 2.23 21.11 21.39
N VAL A 523 1.68 22.16 20.78
CA VAL A 523 2.28 23.51 20.79
C VAL A 523 2.33 24.10 22.20
N ALA A 524 1.29 23.90 23.01
CA ALA A 524 1.27 24.32 24.41
C ALA A 524 2.42 23.67 25.20
N ASN A 525 2.59 22.35 25.11
CA ASN A 525 3.70 21.65 25.77
C ASN A 525 5.08 22.05 25.21
N LEU A 526 5.22 22.36 23.91
CA LEU A 526 6.46 22.93 23.37
C LEU A 526 6.75 24.33 23.94
N ARG A 527 5.73 25.19 24.10
CA ARG A 527 5.89 26.48 24.80
C ARG A 527 6.29 26.28 26.27
N ARG A 528 5.73 25.29 26.97
CA ARG A 528 6.15 24.90 28.34
C ARG A 528 7.63 24.50 28.38
N LEU A 529 8.07 23.59 27.50
CA LEU A 529 9.48 23.18 27.41
C LEU A 529 10.43 24.33 27.04
N LEU A 530 10.00 25.25 26.15
CA LEU A 530 10.74 26.49 25.83
C LEU A 530 10.88 27.39 27.07
N ASN A 531 9.87 27.48 27.92
CA ASN A 531 9.89 28.21 29.19
C ASN A 531 10.58 27.45 30.35
N SER A 532 10.94 26.18 30.15
CA SER A 532 11.40 25.25 31.20
C SER A 532 10.35 24.96 32.29
N GLU A 533 9.08 24.96 31.89
CA GLU A 533 7.94 24.43 32.65
C GLU A 533 7.75 22.91 32.39
N PRO A 534 7.16 22.14 33.33
CA PRO A 534 6.84 20.72 33.11
C PRO A 534 5.74 20.53 32.06
N VAL A 535 5.79 19.43 31.30
CA VAL A 535 4.76 19.05 30.32
C VAL A 535 3.47 18.55 30.97
N GLU A 536 2.34 18.79 30.32
CA GLU A 536 1.02 18.29 30.72
C GLU A 536 0.62 17.03 29.92
N PRO A 537 0.05 15.98 30.55
CA PRO A 537 -0.26 14.72 29.87
C PRO A 537 -1.32 14.86 28.74
N MET A 538 -0.92 14.53 27.50
CA MET A 538 -1.73 14.66 26.30
C MET A 538 -2.72 13.50 26.11
N ASP A 539 -3.90 13.80 25.58
CA ASP A 539 -4.95 12.82 25.26
C ASP A 539 -5.14 12.64 23.74
N PRO A 540 -5.45 11.43 23.25
CA PRO A 540 -5.70 11.20 21.83
C PRO A 540 -6.87 12.03 21.29
N PHE A 541 -6.66 12.70 20.16
CA PHE A 541 -7.59 13.64 19.54
C PHE A 541 -7.64 13.45 18.02
N TYR A 542 -8.84 13.50 17.45
CA TYR A 542 -9.09 13.32 16.02
C TYR A 542 -9.91 14.48 15.46
N ARG A 543 -9.37 15.18 14.45
CA ARG A 543 -10.04 16.33 13.81
C ARG A 543 -11.44 15.97 13.32
N GLY A 544 -12.40 16.82 13.65
CA GLY A 544 -13.82 16.68 13.28
C GLY A 544 -14.61 15.57 13.99
N PHE A 545 -14.00 14.81 14.91
CA PHE A 545 -14.71 13.79 15.71
C PHE A 545 -15.58 14.43 16.79
N LYS A 546 -16.83 13.97 16.91
CA LYS A 546 -17.82 14.54 17.84
C LYS A 546 -18.05 13.70 19.10
N GLY A 547 -17.58 12.46 19.10
CA GLY A 547 -17.76 11.51 20.20
C GLY A 547 -16.75 11.72 21.34
N THR A 548 -16.82 10.86 22.36
CA THR A 548 -15.98 10.98 23.56
C THR A 548 -14.80 10.01 23.53
N ILE A 549 -13.68 10.45 24.12
CA ILE A 549 -12.46 9.65 24.32
C ILE A 549 -12.14 9.71 25.81
N GLN A 550 -12.12 8.57 26.49
CA GLN A 550 -11.98 8.51 27.96
C GLN A 550 -10.87 7.56 28.41
N LYS A 551 -9.97 8.05 29.26
CA LYS A 551 -8.96 7.27 30.00
C LYS A 551 -9.67 6.17 30.79
N THR A 552 -9.46 4.90 30.41
CA THR A 552 -10.19 3.74 30.97
C THR A 552 -9.32 2.90 31.91
N SER A 553 -8.03 2.75 31.61
CA SER A 553 -7.08 2.02 32.45
C SER A 553 -5.65 2.38 32.05
N THR A 554 -4.88 2.89 33.01
CA THR A 554 -3.42 2.94 32.92
C THR A 554 -2.86 1.54 33.11
N LYS A 555 -1.83 1.19 32.33
CA LYS A 555 -1.04 -0.04 32.47
C LYS A 555 0.43 0.34 32.61
N VAL A 556 1.26 -0.60 33.03
CA VAL A 556 2.72 -0.46 32.92
C VAL A 556 3.06 -0.29 31.43
N GLY A 557 3.69 0.82 31.08
CA GLY A 557 4.07 1.15 29.71
C GLY A 557 2.92 1.52 28.75
N GLY A 558 1.88 2.20 29.24
CA GLY A 558 0.92 2.92 28.38
C GLY A 558 -0.53 2.97 28.89
N VAL A 559 -1.34 3.84 28.30
CA VAL A 559 -2.74 4.11 28.68
C VAL A 559 -3.72 3.44 27.71
N SER A 560 -4.83 2.93 28.23
CA SER A 560 -5.95 2.40 27.45
C SER A 560 -7.13 3.37 27.47
N TYR A 561 -7.61 3.73 26.29
CA TYR A 561 -8.70 4.66 26.04
C TYR A 561 -9.93 3.94 25.49
N THR A 562 -11.11 4.34 25.93
CA THR A 562 -12.38 3.96 25.27
C THR A 562 -12.85 5.13 24.42
N VAL A 563 -13.15 4.85 23.16
CA VAL A 563 -13.67 5.81 22.18
C VAL A 563 -15.14 5.46 21.95
N THR A 564 -16.02 6.39 22.27
CA THR A 564 -17.47 6.18 22.26
C THR A 564 -18.14 7.11 21.24
N GLY A 565 -18.97 6.53 20.37
CA GLY A 565 -19.85 7.25 19.45
C GLY A 565 -21.12 7.75 20.13
N ILE A 566 -21.86 8.65 19.48
CA ILE A 566 -23.07 9.25 20.05
C ILE A 566 -24.30 8.45 19.65
N VAL A 567 -25.11 8.08 20.64
CA VAL A 567 -26.47 7.55 20.47
C VAL A 567 -27.44 8.30 21.38
N GLU A 568 -28.55 8.72 20.80
CA GLU A 568 -29.62 9.48 21.44
C GLU A 568 -30.93 8.68 21.38
N VAL A 569 -31.74 8.79 22.44
CA VAL A 569 -33.11 8.27 22.46
C VAL A 569 -34.02 9.37 21.95
N VAL A 570 -34.75 9.11 20.87
CA VAL A 570 -35.70 10.07 20.28
C VAL A 570 -37.11 9.84 20.85
N ASP A 571 -37.50 8.58 21.03
CA ASP A 571 -38.76 8.17 21.64
C ASP A 571 -38.65 6.74 22.22
N ASP A 572 -39.75 6.20 22.80
CA ASP A 572 -39.89 4.84 23.36
C ASP A 572 -39.44 3.68 22.45
N THR A 573 -39.29 3.93 21.15
CA THR A 573 -39.00 2.96 20.09
C THR A 573 -37.83 3.36 19.19
N THR A 574 -37.47 4.64 19.12
CA THR A 574 -36.52 5.17 18.14
C THR A 574 -35.21 5.65 18.75
N LEU A 575 -34.09 5.14 18.21
CA LEU A 575 -32.73 5.59 18.51
C LEU A 575 -32.14 6.35 17.32
N ARG A 576 -31.42 7.43 17.59
CA ARG A 576 -30.61 8.17 16.59
C ARG A 576 -29.13 8.02 16.92
N ILE A 577 -28.34 7.53 15.97
CA ILE A 577 -26.87 7.47 16.08
C ILE A 577 -26.29 8.56 15.20
N THR A 578 -25.69 9.57 15.82
CA THR A 578 -25.12 10.76 15.15
C THR A 578 -23.58 10.69 14.99
N GLU A 579 -22.93 9.72 15.62
CA GLU A 579 -21.47 9.55 15.55
C GLU A 579 -21.03 8.09 15.79
N LEU A 580 -20.02 7.63 15.06
CA LEU A 580 -19.39 6.31 15.22
C LEU A 580 -17.99 6.44 15.83
N PRO A 581 -17.50 5.44 16.59
CA PRO A 581 -16.10 5.42 17.02
C PRO A 581 -15.10 5.58 15.88
N ILE A 582 -13.95 6.18 16.18
CA ILE A 582 -12.81 6.31 15.27
C ILE A 582 -12.43 4.95 14.64
N ARG A 583 -12.11 4.99 13.35
CA ARG A 583 -11.78 3.83 12.50
C ARG A 583 -12.90 2.78 12.39
N ARG A 584 -14.16 3.19 12.61
CA ARG A 584 -15.34 2.42 12.20
C ARG A 584 -16.13 3.16 11.12
N TRP A 585 -16.19 2.52 9.96
CA TRP A 585 -16.68 3.10 8.71
C TRP A 585 -18.19 2.88 8.53
N SER A 586 -18.86 3.78 7.80
CA SER A 586 -20.32 3.80 7.72
C SER A 586 -20.90 2.57 7.01
N GLN A 587 -20.25 2.06 5.95
CA GLN A 587 -20.68 0.84 5.25
C GLN A 587 -20.49 -0.42 6.12
N ASP A 588 -19.35 -0.55 6.81
CA ASP A 588 -19.12 -1.64 7.79
C ASP A 588 -20.15 -1.61 8.93
N TYR A 589 -20.56 -0.41 9.36
CA TYR A 589 -21.60 -0.23 10.38
C TYR A 589 -22.99 -0.60 9.87
N LYS A 590 -23.34 -0.18 8.65
CA LYS A 590 -24.60 -0.48 7.96
C LYS A 590 -24.79 -1.97 7.69
N GLU A 591 -23.74 -2.68 7.27
CA GLU A 591 -23.77 -4.14 7.15
C GLU A 591 -23.97 -4.82 8.52
N PHE A 592 -23.38 -4.28 9.59
CA PHE A 592 -23.68 -4.76 10.95
C PHE A 592 -25.16 -4.52 11.33
N LEU A 593 -25.73 -3.34 11.09
CA LEU A 593 -27.16 -3.09 11.36
C LEU A 593 -28.07 -4.05 10.59
N TYR A 594 -27.85 -4.20 9.29
CA TYR A 594 -28.62 -5.14 8.45
C TYR A 594 -28.43 -6.61 8.86
N SER A 595 -27.36 -6.96 9.59
CA SER A 595 -27.18 -8.32 10.14
C SER A 595 -28.02 -8.62 11.39
N ILE A 596 -28.59 -7.59 12.04
CA ILE A 596 -29.46 -7.70 13.23
C ILE A 596 -30.89 -7.17 13.02
N ALA A 597 -31.16 -6.57 11.86
CA ALA A 597 -32.47 -6.17 11.36
C ALA A 597 -33.20 -7.33 10.64
N PRO A 598 -34.46 -7.17 10.20
CA PRO A 598 -35.16 -8.22 9.47
C PRO A 598 -34.49 -8.46 8.12
N LYS A 599 -34.38 -9.74 7.72
CA LYS A 599 -34.05 -10.10 6.32
C LYS A 599 -35.26 -9.87 5.41
N ASP A 600 -35.79 -8.65 5.42
CA ASP A 600 -36.98 -8.31 4.67
C ASP A 600 -36.68 -8.23 3.17
N LYS A 601 -37.70 -8.52 2.37
CA LYS A 601 -37.53 -8.68 0.92
C LYS A 601 -37.52 -7.31 0.26
N VAL A 602 -36.37 -6.64 0.26
CA VAL A 602 -36.12 -5.41 -0.49
C VAL A 602 -36.61 -5.59 -1.94
N LYS A 603 -37.74 -4.95 -2.25
CA LYS A 603 -38.24 -4.85 -3.62
C LYS A 603 -37.40 -3.80 -4.32
N ASP A 604 -36.27 -4.24 -4.88
CA ASP A 604 -35.39 -3.46 -5.75
C ASP A 604 -36.25 -2.86 -6.88
N LYS A 605 -36.62 -1.58 -6.71
CA LYS A 605 -37.72 -0.94 -7.47
C LYS A 605 -37.24 -0.14 -8.67
N ASP A 606 -35.92 -0.06 -8.85
CA ASP A 606 -35.28 0.83 -9.80
C ASP A 606 -34.20 0.11 -10.63
N LYS A 607 -34.64 -0.87 -11.43
CA LYS A 607 -33.88 -1.37 -12.59
C LYS A 607 -34.78 -1.43 -13.81
N GLY A 608 -34.39 -0.65 -14.83
CA GLY A 608 -35.06 -0.58 -16.12
C GLY A 608 -35.12 -1.92 -16.87
N LYS A 609 -36.06 -2.04 -17.80
CA LYS A 609 -36.37 -3.31 -18.50
C LYS A 609 -35.27 -3.73 -19.48
N GLY A 610 -34.34 -4.58 -19.04
CA GLY A 610 -33.42 -5.37 -19.89
C GLY A 610 -33.90 -6.82 -20.10
N LYS A 611 -33.60 -7.43 -21.25
CA LYS A 611 -34.04 -8.80 -21.62
C LYS A 611 -33.11 -9.87 -21.01
N GLY A 612 -33.65 -11.02 -20.59
CA GLY A 612 -32.83 -12.18 -20.18
C GLY A 612 -33.52 -13.25 -19.32
N LYS A 613 -34.60 -13.88 -19.80
CA LYS A 613 -35.31 -14.95 -19.07
C LYS A 613 -34.63 -16.34 -19.20
N GLU A 614 -33.48 -16.56 -18.57
CA GLU A 614 -32.95 -17.93 -18.42
C GLU A 614 -31.97 -18.15 -17.24
N LYS A 615 -32.44 -17.98 -15.99
CA LYS A 615 -31.75 -18.49 -14.78
C LYS A 615 -32.65 -18.70 -13.55
N GLU A 616 -33.95 -18.89 -13.77
CA GLU A 616 -34.98 -18.94 -12.71
C GLU A 616 -35.46 -20.38 -12.42
N LYS A 617 -34.54 -21.26 -11.98
CA LYS A 617 -34.90 -22.61 -11.49
C LYS A 617 -33.92 -23.32 -10.55
N VAL A 618 -32.86 -22.63 -10.08
CA VAL A 618 -31.83 -23.23 -9.20
C VAL A 618 -31.84 -22.64 -7.77
N LYS A 619 -32.44 -21.46 -7.54
CA LYS A 619 -32.38 -20.71 -6.26
C LYS A 619 -33.48 -21.02 -5.23
N GLU A 620 -34.16 -22.16 -5.34
CA GLU A 620 -35.21 -22.55 -4.37
C GLU A 620 -34.75 -23.57 -3.32
N LYS A 621 -33.70 -24.37 -3.57
CA LYS A 621 -33.29 -25.47 -2.67
C LYS A 621 -32.36 -25.08 -1.50
N GLU A 622 -32.03 -23.81 -1.31
CA GLU A 622 -31.18 -23.34 -0.20
C GLU A 622 -31.90 -22.51 0.89
N LYS A 623 -33.18 -22.19 0.71
CA LYS A 623 -33.93 -21.25 1.58
C LYS A 623 -34.38 -21.80 2.95
N GLU A 624 -33.89 -22.96 3.39
CA GLU A 624 -34.50 -23.73 4.49
C GLU A 624 -33.53 -24.19 5.60
N LYS A 625 -32.55 -23.34 5.97
CA LYS A 625 -31.68 -23.54 7.15
C LYS A 625 -31.44 -22.32 8.04
N ASP A 626 -31.89 -21.12 7.64
CA ASP A 626 -31.89 -19.91 8.49
C ASP A 626 -33.33 -19.59 8.93
N LYS A 627 -33.69 -20.05 10.12
CA LYS A 627 -34.78 -19.52 10.97
C LYS A 627 -34.28 -19.53 12.42
N ASP A 628 -35.00 -18.83 13.30
CA ASP A 628 -34.70 -18.68 14.74
C ASP A 628 -33.54 -17.71 15.04
N ILE A 629 -33.53 -16.57 14.34
CA ILE A 629 -33.17 -15.28 14.93
C ILE A 629 -34.35 -14.35 14.63
N GLU A 630 -35.10 -13.97 15.67
CA GLU A 630 -36.06 -12.88 15.55
C GLU A 630 -35.29 -11.56 15.42
N PRO A 631 -35.67 -10.66 14.49
CA PRO A 631 -34.90 -9.47 14.23
C PRO A 631 -34.98 -8.51 15.42
N PHE A 632 -33.82 -8.03 15.87
CA PHE A 632 -33.73 -7.16 17.03
C PHE A 632 -34.17 -5.73 16.69
N ILE A 633 -33.81 -5.28 15.48
CA ILE A 633 -34.27 -4.03 14.89
C ILE A 633 -35.56 -4.31 14.09
N GLN A 634 -36.49 -3.35 14.07
CA GLN A 634 -37.65 -3.37 13.17
C GLN A 634 -37.35 -2.67 11.83
N ASP A 635 -36.79 -1.46 11.87
CA ASP A 635 -36.41 -0.70 10.66
C ASP A 635 -35.14 0.15 10.89
N VAL A 636 -34.45 0.50 9.80
CA VAL A 636 -33.24 1.34 9.77
C VAL A 636 -33.32 2.34 8.62
N GLU A 637 -33.56 3.62 8.93
CA GLU A 637 -33.33 4.71 7.98
C GLU A 637 -31.88 5.21 8.08
N ILE A 638 -31.34 5.71 6.97
CA ILE A 638 -29.95 6.17 6.86
C ILE A 638 -29.94 7.56 6.21
N HIS A 639 -29.54 8.56 6.99
CA HIS A 639 -29.48 9.98 6.60
C HIS A 639 -28.04 10.54 6.64
N SER A 640 -27.04 9.65 6.76
CA SER A 640 -25.59 9.95 6.68
C SER A 640 -25.17 10.58 5.34
N ASP A 641 -24.11 11.41 5.38
CA ASP A 641 -23.41 11.93 4.20
C ASP A 641 -21.91 11.51 4.19
N ASP A 642 -21.08 12.22 3.42
CA ASP A 642 -19.65 11.96 3.23
C ASP A 642 -18.81 12.15 4.51
N LYS A 643 -19.23 13.05 5.41
CA LYS A 643 -18.50 13.42 6.64
C LYS A 643 -19.29 13.18 7.93
N ASN A 644 -20.63 13.24 7.89
CA ASN A 644 -21.51 13.07 9.04
C ASN A 644 -22.26 11.73 8.99
N VAL A 645 -22.43 11.10 10.16
CA VAL A 645 -23.23 9.89 10.31
C VAL A 645 -24.61 10.25 10.86
N GLU A 646 -25.67 9.67 10.30
CA GLU A 646 -27.01 9.71 10.91
C GLU A 646 -27.76 8.41 10.58
N PHE A 647 -27.87 7.52 11.56
CA PHE A 647 -28.73 6.31 11.48
C PHE A 647 -29.92 6.47 12.41
N LEU A 648 -31.13 6.23 11.89
CA LEU A 648 -32.35 6.18 12.68
C LEU A 648 -32.81 4.72 12.79
N ILE A 649 -32.86 4.18 14.00
CA ILE A 649 -33.10 2.76 14.28
C ILE A 649 -34.40 2.63 15.06
N THR A 650 -35.37 1.91 14.49
CA THR A 650 -36.67 1.63 15.14
C THR A 650 -36.65 0.24 15.76
N LEU A 651 -36.99 0.14 17.05
CA LEU A 651 -37.06 -1.08 17.84
C LEU A 651 -38.49 -1.36 18.33
N SER A 652 -38.79 -2.60 18.71
CA SER A 652 -39.95 -2.86 19.59
C SER A 652 -39.67 -2.29 20.99
N LYS A 653 -40.70 -1.93 21.76
CA LYS A 653 -40.52 -1.46 23.15
C LYS A 653 -39.79 -2.48 24.04
N GLU A 654 -39.99 -3.77 23.78
CA GLU A 654 -39.28 -4.87 24.44
C GLU A 654 -37.79 -4.88 24.07
N ASN A 655 -37.44 -4.76 22.79
CA ASN A 655 -36.05 -4.70 22.34
C ASN A 655 -35.37 -3.40 22.78
N MET A 656 -36.10 -2.29 22.90
CA MET A 656 -35.60 -1.03 23.47
C MET A 656 -35.25 -1.20 24.96
N ALA A 657 -36.12 -1.82 25.76
CA ALA A 657 -35.83 -2.13 27.16
C ALA A 657 -34.59 -3.06 27.30
N ILE A 658 -34.47 -4.09 26.46
CA ILE A 658 -33.29 -4.96 26.41
C ILE A 658 -32.02 -4.18 26.00
N ALA A 659 -32.12 -3.25 25.03
CA ALA A 659 -31.00 -2.42 24.60
C ALA A 659 -30.53 -1.46 25.70
N MET A 660 -31.47 -0.86 26.45
CA MET A 660 -31.14 -0.04 27.63
C MET A 660 -30.49 -0.87 28.73
N GLN A 661 -31.02 -2.07 29.03
CA GLN A 661 -30.48 -2.95 30.08
C GLN A 661 -29.08 -3.50 29.74
N GLU A 662 -28.79 -3.79 28.47
CA GLU A 662 -27.44 -4.22 28.03
C GLU A 662 -26.46 -3.04 27.88
N GLY A 663 -26.98 -1.81 27.82
CA GLY A 663 -26.27 -0.57 27.49
C GLY A 663 -26.27 -0.32 25.98
N LEU A 664 -26.89 0.79 25.54
CA LEU A 664 -27.06 1.13 24.12
C LEU A 664 -25.74 1.11 23.34
N GLU A 665 -24.72 1.78 23.87
CA GLU A 665 -23.38 1.85 23.28
C GLU A 665 -22.78 0.46 23.06
N LYS A 666 -22.94 -0.45 24.02
CA LYS A 666 -22.41 -1.81 23.97
C LYS A 666 -23.20 -2.68 22.99
N LYS A 667 -24.53 -2.58 23.01
CA LYS A 667 -25.45 -3.32 22.13
C LYS A 667 -25.22 -2.98 20.65
N PHE A 668 -25.16 -1.69 20.35
CA PHE A 668 -24.91 -1.15 19.02
C PHE A 668 -23.41 -1.05 18.68
N LYS A 669 -22.54 -1.52 19.59
CA LYS A 669 -21.08 -1.54 19.46
C LYS A 669 -20.49 -0.17 19.12
N LEU A 670 -21.03 0.90 19.69
CA LEU A 670 -20.53 2.27 19.59
C LEU A 670 -19.38 2.54 20.56
N THR A 671 -18.67 1.51 21.01
CA THR A 671 -17.42 1.61 21.78
C THR A 671 -16.28 0.90 21.05
N THR A 672 -15.13 1.56 20.97
CA THR A 672 -13.85 1.00 20.48
C THR A 672 -12.77 1.26 21.53
N THR A 673 -11.66 0.52 21.51
CA THR A 673 -10.56 0.70 22.46
C THR A 673 -9.28 1.07 21.72
N ILE A 674 -8.67 2.19 22.10
CA ILE A 674 -7.32 2.62 21.68
C ILE A 674 -6.35 2.33 22.84
N GLY A 675 -5.07 2.10 22.55
CA GLY A 675 -4.05 1.93 23.59
C GLY A 675 -2.66 2.31 23.11
N THR A 676 -1.90 3.03 23.94
CA THR A 676 -0.58 3.61 23.60
C THR A 676 0.59 2.69 23.93
N THR A 677 0.36 1.40 24.21
CA THR A 677 1.42 0.49 24.71
C THR A 677 2.39 -0.03 23.64
N ASN A 678 2.35 0.48 22.41
CA ASN A 678 3.07 -0.06 21.25
C ASN A 678 3.65 1.03 20.34
N MET A 679 4.22 2.07 20.94
CA MET A 679 4.85 3.19 20.22
C MET A 679 6.32 2.84 19.97
N HIS A 680 6.61 2.28 18.79
CA HIS A 680 7.98 2.00 18.33
C HIS A 680 8.31 2.95 17.17
N LEU A 681 9.47 3.60 17.21
CA LEU A 681 9.92 4.57 16.22
C LEU A 681 11.43 4.42 15.99
N PHE A 682 11.91 4.83 14.82
CA PHE A 682 13.34 5.07 14.64
C PHE A 682 13.74 6.40 15.29
N ASP A 683 14.78 6.37 16.13
CA ASP A 683 15.41 7.55 16.72
C ASP A 683 16.15 8.41 15.66
N SER A 684 16.80 9.49 16.08
CA SER A 684 17.62 10.34 15.20
C SER A 684 18.79 9.59 14.54
N ASN A 685 19.24 8.48 15.14
CA ASN A 685 20.38 7.66 14.74
C ASN A 685 19.98 6.44 13.88
N GLY A 686 18.69 6.26 13.58
CA GLY A 686 18.19 5.12 12.81
C GLY A 686 17.99 3.82 13.62
N LYS A 687 17.95 3.88 14.96
CA LYS A 687 17.72 2.71 15.84
C LYS A 687 16.27 2.67 16.33
N ILE A 688 15.67 1.47 16.40
CA ILE A 688 14.28 1.32 16.86
C ILE A 688 14.21 1.44 18.39
N ARG A 689 13.65 2.56 18.89
CA ARG A 689 13.33 2.78 20.30
C ARG A 689 11.84 2.48 20.55
N LYS A 690 11.52 1.96 21.74
CA LYS A 690 10.15 1.93 22.28
C LYS A 690 9.97 3.14 23.20
N PHE A 691 8.84 3.82 23.05
CA PHE A 691 8.38 4.89 23.92
C PHE A 691 7.20 4.36 24.78
N ASP A 692 7.05 4.86 26.00
CA ASP A 692 6.00 4.47 26.95
C ASP A 692 4.90 5.54 27.06
N THR A 693 5.26 6.81 26.86
CA THR A 693 4.34 7.96 26.84
C THR A 693 4.52 8.79 25.55
N PRO A 694 3.50 9.56 25.11
CA PRO A 694 3.69 10.53 24.03
C PRO A 694 4.55 11.73 24.47
N GLU A 695 4.65 12.00 25.77
CA GLU A 695 5.56 13.00 26.34
C GLU A 695 7.03 12.60 26.12
N ASP A 696 7.39 11.31 26.24
CA ASP A 696 8.74 10.79 25.94
C ASP A 696 9.18 11.18 24.52
N ILE A 697 8.25 11.09 23.56
CA ILE A 697 8.48 11.41 22.13
C ILE A 697 8.64 12.92 21.95
N LEU A 698 7.90 13.72 22.71
CA LEU A 698 7.97 15.18 22.69
C LEU A 698 9.30 15.70 23.25
N GLU A 699 9.80 15.10 24.33
CA GLU A 699 11.07 15.49 24.96
C GLU A 699 12.29 15.11 24.09
N ASP A 700 12.36 13.89 23.57
CA ASP A 700 13.37 13.45 22.59
C ASP A 700 13.38 14.39 21.35
N PHE A 701 12.19 14.73 20.83
CA PHE A 701 12.04 15.65 19.71
C PHE A 701 12.48 17.08 20.06
N PHE A 702 12.14 17.57 21.26
CA PHE A 702 12.44 18.93 21.69
C PHE A 702 13.96 19.19 21.74
N GLY A 703 14.73 18.26 22.30
CA GLY A 703 16.19 18.36 22.36
C GLY A 703 16.82 18.46 20.96
N LEU A 704 16.42 17.58 20.05
CA LEU A 704 16.90 17.57 18.66
C LEU A 704 16.49 18.85 17.90
N ARG A 705 15.23 19.29 18.04
CA ARG A 705 14.72 20.46 17.32
C ARG A 705 15.41 21.76 17.78
N LEU A 706 15.72 21.88 19.07
CA LEU A 706 16.45 23.04 19.61
C LEU A 706 17.87 23.14 19.03
N GLU A 707 18.59 22.01 18.94
CA GLU A 707 19.91 21.94 18.29
C GLU A 707 19.84 22.35 16.81
N PHE A 708 18.77 21.98 16.10
CA PHE A 708 18.54 22.41 14.73
C PHE A 708 18.22 23.91 14.59
N TYR A 709 17.55 24.53 15.56
CA TYR A 709 17.40 26.00 15.57
C TYR A 709 18.74 26.73 15.80
N GLU A 710 19.68 26.16 16.55
CA GLU A 710 21.03 26.71 16.68
C GLU A 710 21.82 26.60 15.38
N LYS A 711 21.74 25.45 14.69
CA LYS A 711 22.31 25.25 13.34
C LYS A 711 21.69 26.22 12.33
N ARG A 712 20.36 26.38 12.34
CA ARG A 712 19.60 27.31 11.47
C ARG A 712 20.03 28.75 11.70
N LYS A 713 20.06 29.24 12.95
CA LYS A 713 20.50 30.61 13.24
C LYS A 713 21.92 30.86 12.70
N ARG A 714 22.82 29.89 12.90
CA ARG A 714 24.21 29.99 12.43
C ARG A 714 24.29 30.10 10.91
N VAL A 715 23.65 29.19 10.18
CA VAL A 715 23.67 29.16 8.71
C VAL A 715 22.93 30.36 8.11
N LEU A 716 21.82 30.83 8.71
CA LEU A 716 21.17 32.07 8.29
C LEU A 716 22.10 33.28 8.48
N LEU A 717 22.75 33.41 9.65
CA LEU A 717 23.68 34.49 9.93
C LEU A 717 24.88 34.46 8.96
N GLU A 718 25.49 33.28 8.74
CA GLU A 718 26.57 33.10 7.76
C GLU A 718 26.14 33.49 6.33
N ASN A 719 24.94 33.09 5.90
CA ASN A 719 24.43 33.43 4.56
C ASN A 719 24.12 34.93 4.40
N ILE A 720 23.46 35.56 5.38
CA ILE A 720 23.09 36.98 5.30
C ILE A 720 24.35 37.86 5.43
N GLU A 721 25.32 37.50 6.28
CA GLU A 721 26.64 38.15 6.30
C GLU A 721 27.40 37.99 4.97
N LEU A 722 27.29 36.83 4.31
CA LEU A 722 27.89 36.59 2.99
C LEU A 722 27.25 37.48 1.90
N GLU A 723 25.92 37.61 1.86
CA GLU A 723 25.22 38.48 0.92
C GLU A 723 25.47 39.97 1.21
N LEU A 724 25.46 40.38 2.49
CA LEU A 724 25.85 41.72 2.94
C LEU A 724 27.27 42.06 2.46
N LYS A 725 28.21 41.12 2.57
CA LYS A 725 29.59 41.27 2.09
C LYS A 725 29.66 41.41 0.56
N LYS A 726 28.93 40.58 -0.20
CA LYS A 726 28.79 40.73 -1.66
C LYS A 726 28.20 42.08 -2.04
N LEU A 727 27.12 42.49 -1.39
CA LEU A 727 26.41 43.74 -1.69
C LEU A 727 27.25 44.96 -1.34
N SER A 728 27.96 44.95 -0.22
CA SER A 728 28.92 46.00 0.14
C SER A 728 30.06 46.09 -0.90
N ASN A 729 30.50 44.97 -1.48
CA ASN A 729 31.46 44.98 -2.58
C ASN A 729 30.83 45.44 -3.92
N LYS A 730 29.59 45.07 -4.24
CA LYS A 730 28.85 45.62 -5.41
C LYS A 730 28.71 47.14 -5.31
N VAL A 731 28.25 47.66 -4.17
CA VAL A 731 28.15 49.10 -3.89
C VAL A 731 29.51 49.78 -4.04
N ARG A 732 30.57 49.24 -3.43
CA ARG A 732 31.92 49.81 -3.54
C ARG A 732 32.47 49.79 -4.97
N PHE A 733 32.16 48.74 -5.73
CA PHE A 733 32.55 48.63 -7.14
C PHE A 733 31.81 49.67 -8.01
N ILE A 734 30.48 49.73 -7.93
CA ILE A 734 29.68 50.66 -8.73
C ILE A 734 30.02 52.12 -8.37
N VAL A 735 30.16 52.45 -7.08
CA VAL A 735 30.60 53.79 -6.66
C VAL A 735 32.00 54.12 -7.20
N GLY A 736 32.91 53.14 -7.22
CA GLY A 736 34.24 53.31 -7.83
C GLY A 736 34.16 53.56 -9.34
N VAL A 737 33.29 52.86 -10.07
CA VAL A 737 33.07 53.07 -11.51
C VAL A 737 32.44 54.43 -11.80
N VAL A 738 31.37 54.81 -11.08
CA VAL A 738 30.64 56.08 -11.26
C VAL A 738 31.52 57.30 -10.97
N LYS A 739 32.49 57.19 -10.04
CA LYS A 739 33.48 58.24 -9.78
C LYS A 739 34.70 58.22 -10.71
N GLY A 740 34.85 57.22 -11.57
CA GLY A 740 36.06 57.01 -12.38
C GLY A 740 37.27 56.48 -11.59
N GLU A 741 37.09 56.05 -10.33
CA GLU A 741 38.14 55.39 -9.53
C GLU A 741 38.46 53.98 -10.06
N ILE A 742 37.53 53.34 -10.78
CA ILE A 742 37.68 52.03 -11.45
C ILE A 742 37.26 52.18 -12.92
N ILE A 743 38.17 51.96 -13.86
CA ILE A 743 37.89 52.07 -15.30
C ILE A 743 37.79 50.66 -15.89
N VAL A 744 36.56 50.25 -16.22
CA VAL A 744 36.25 48.94 -16.82
C VAL A 744 36.34 48.97 -18.36
N ASN A 745 36.11 50.13 -18.98
CA ASN A 745 36.09 50.29 -20.43
C ASN A 745 37.49 50.09 -21.05
N ASN A 746 37.55 49.36 -22.17
CA ASN A 746 38.77 49.09 -22.96
C ASN A 746 39.96 48.52 -22.15
N ARG A 747 39.69 47.66 -21.17
CA ARG A 747 40.67 47.02 -20.27
C ARG A 747 40.59 45.50 -20.35
N LYS A 748 41.73 44.80 -20.23
CA LYS A 748 41.73 43.32 -20.20
C LYS A 748 41.13 42.80 -18.89
N ARG A 749 40.29 41.78 -18.96
CA ARG A 749 39.71 41.10 -17.77
C ARG A 749 40.78 40.70 -16.73
N ALA A 750 41.90 40.14 -17.17
CA ALA A 750 43.02 39.76 -16.30
C ALA A 750 43.60 40.94 -15.49
N GLU A 751 43.73 42.12 -16.10
CA GLU A 751 44.20 43.33 -15.40
C GLU A 751 43.18 43.84 -14.39
N LEU A 752 41.88 43.76 -14.72
CA LEU A 752 40.79 44.13 -13.82
C LEU A 752 40.70 43.20 -12.60
N PHE A 753 40.93 41.88 -12.76
CA PHE A 753 40.98 40.95 -11.63
C PHE A 753 42.14 41.26 -10.68
N MET A 754 43.32 41.60 -11.20
CA MET A 754 44.44 42.05 -10.37
C MET A 754 44.15 43.39 -9.67
N GLU A 755 43.49 44.33 -10.36
CA GLU A 755 43.08 45.62 -9.77
C GLU A 755 42.06 45.43 -8.63
N LEU A 756 41.06 44.55 -8.82
CA LEU A 756 40.06 44.22 -7.80
C LEU A 756 40.70 43.54 -6.58
N GLN A 757 41.63 42.61 -6.79
CA GLN A 757 42.37 41.99 -5.68
C GLN A 757 43.24 43.03 -4.93
N GLN A 758 43.95 43.90 -5.65
CA GLN A 758 44.77 44.97 -5.05
C GLN A 758 43.93 46.01 -4.28
N LYS A 759 42.71 46.31 -4.76
CA LYS A 759 41.72 47.15 -4.07
C LYS A 759 40.96 46.41 -2.97
N GLY A 760 41.38 45.18 -2.61
CA GLY A 760 40.83 44.41 -1.50
C GLY A 760 39.34 44.09 -1.67
N PHE A 761 38.89 43.78 -2.89
CA PHE A 761 37.58 43.15 -3.10
C PHE A 761 37.69 41.68 -2.75
N ASP A 762 36.66 41.13 -2.10
CA ASP A 762 36.67 39.71 -1.73
C ASP A 762 36.39 38.83 -2.95
N PRO A 763 37.14 37.72 -3.13
CA PRO A 763 36.77 36.68 -4.07
C PRO A 763 35.55 35.92 -3.54
N PHE A 764 34.54 35.78 -4.40
CA PHE A 764 33.43 34.86 -4.19
C PHE A 764 33.45 33.86 -5.35
N PRO A 765 34.26 32.77 -5.24
CA PRO A 765 34.20 31.68 -6.22
C PRO A 765 32.76 31.28 -6.45
N LYS A 766 32.37 31.11 -7.72
CA LYS A 766 31.14 30.41 -8.06
C LYS A 766 31.20 29.07 -7.34
N LYS A 767 30.36 28.86 -6.30
CA LYS A 767 30.20 27.55 -5.67
C LYS A 767 30.00 26.58 -6.82
N LYS A 768 30.88 25.59 -7.00
CA LYS A 768 30.59 24.47 -7.92
C LYS A 768 29.22 23.97 -7.51
N GLN A 769 28.25 24.16 -8.39
CA GLN A 769 26.87 23.79 -8.13
C GLN A 769 26.92 22.31 -7.76
N ARG A 770 26.45 21.94 -6.56
CA ARG A 770 26.36 20.52 -6.20
C ARG A 770 25.57 19.88 -7.34
N THR A 771 26.22 18.99 -8.08
CA THR A 771 25.72 18.54 -9.37
C THR A 771 24.42 17.81 -9.18
N GLU A 772 23.30 18.50 -9.38
CA GLU A 772 22.10 17.90 -9.96
C GLU A 772 22.60 17.14 -11.22
N PRO A 773 22.58 15.80 -11.25
CA PRO A 773 23.01 15.09 -12.45
C PRO A 773 22.03 15.43 -13.56
N ALA A 774 22.54 15.89 -14.70
CA ALA A 774 21.72 16.13 -15.88
C ALA A 774 20.95 14.84 -16.23
N ALA A 775 19.65 14.96 -16.46
CA ALA A 775 18.84 13.83 -16.90
C ALA A 775 19.36 13.36 -18.26
N VAL A 776 19.59 12.05 -18.41
CA VAL A 776 20.17 11.44 -19.62
C VAL A 776 19.21 11.64 -20.80
N GLY A 777 19.46 12.66 -21.63
CA GLY A 777 18.63 13.01 -22.77
C GLY A 777 18.65 14.47 -23.20
N ALA A 778 19.15 15.40 -22.37
CA ALA A 778 19.45 16.76 -22.82
C ALA A 778 20.74 16.78 -23.65
N THR A 779 20.65 17.30 -24.88
CA THR A 779 21.83 17.71 -25.65
C THR A 779 22.30 19.06 -25.10
N GLU A 780 23.33 19.05 -24.27
CA GLU A 780 24.08 20.26 -23.94
C GLU A 780 24.90 20.64 -25.18
N GLU A 781 24.76 21.87 -25.65
CA GLU A 781 25.67 22.44 -26.65
C GLU A 781 26.96 22.84 -25.91
N ASP A 782 28.10 22.23 -26.28
CA ASP A 782 29.40 22.50 -25.66
C ASP A 782 29.85 23.94 -25.96
N ASP A 783 29.53 24.86 -25.05
CA ASP A 783 29.94 26.26 -25.08
C ASP A 783 31.42 26.38 -24.67
N GLU A 784 32.32 25.95 -25.58
CA GLU A 784 33.79 25.92 -25.44
C GLU A 784 34.38 27.31 -25.15
N ASN A 785 34.31 27.75 -23.89
CA ASN A 785 34.98 28.97 -23.44
C ASN A 785 36.49 28.76 -23.39
N GLU A 786 37.21 29.38 -24.32
CA GLU A 786 38.67 29.31 -24.48
C GLU A 786 39.43 29.53 -23.16
N GLU A 787 40.19 28.53 -22.70
CA GLU A 787 41.20 28.72 -21.66
C GLU A 787 42.39 29.54 -22.20
N SER A 788 42.23 30.86 -22.22
CA SER A 788 43.28 31.82 -22.56
C SER A 788 44.55 31.57 -21.72
N PRO A 789 45.73 31.23 -22.31
CA PRO A 789 46.87 30.65 -21.58
C PRO A 789 47.57 31.50 -20.50
N ASP A 790 47.16 32.76 -20.29
CA ASP A 790 47.80 33.71 -19.36
C ASP A 790 47.29 33.60 -17.91
N ALA A 791 47.29 32.38 -17.36
CA ALA A 791 46.94 32.10 -15.95
C ALA A 791 48.04 32.55 -14.94
N ALA A 792 48.53 33.78 -15.09
CA ALA A 792 49.63 34.31 -14.30
C ALA A 792 49.19 34.73 -12.88
N LYS A 793 49.71 34.00 -11.88
CA LYS A 793 49.64 34.31 -10.42
C LYS A 793 48.26 34.16 -9.74
N GLY A 794 47.76 32.94 -9.67
CA GLY A 794 46.99 32.48 -8.50
C GLY A 794 45.64 33.16 -8.21
N VAL A 795 45.06 33.87 -9.18
CA VAL A 795 43.70 34.40 -9.13
C VAL A 795 42.85 33.62 -10.13
N ASN A 796 41.75 33.03 -9.67
CA ASN A 796 40.79 32.38 -10.55
C ASN A 796 39.82 33.46 -11.11
N PRO A 797 39.74 33.66 -12.44
CA PRO A 797 38.84 34.65 -13.05
C PRO A 797 37.39 34.58 -12.58
N SER A 798 36.90 33.38 -12.28
CA SER A 798 35.51 33.14 -11.87
C SER A 798 35.12 33.76 -10.52
N ASP A 799 36.08 34.15 -9.68
CA ASP A 799 35.84 34.59 -8.30
C ASP A 799 35.37 36.05 -8.16
N TYR A 800 35.57 36.87 -9.20
CA TYR A 800 35.16 38.28 -9.23
C TYR A 800 34.03 38.55 -10.22
N GLU A 801 33.52 37.50 -10.87
CA GLU A 801 32.48 37.61 -11.90
C GLU A 801 31.19 38.27 -11.36
N TYR A 802 30.91 38.15 -10.06
CA TYR A 802 29.77 38.81 -9.39
C TYR A 802 29.80 40.36 -9.40
N LEU A 803 30.94 40.96 -9.78
CA LEU A 803 31.10 42.40 -10.00
C LEU A 803 31.10 42.75 -11.50
N LEU A 804 31.77 41.94 -12.34
CA LEU A 804 31.91 42.23 -13.77
C LEU A 804 30.69 41.82 -14.61
N SER A 805 29.85 40.91 -14.12
CA SER A 805 28.57 40.51 -14.75
C SER A 805 27.38 41.43 -14.38
N LEU A 806 27.63 42.52 -13.66
CA LEU A 806 26.59 43.51 -13.35
C LEU A 806 26.13 44.22 -14.64
N ALA A 807 24.83 44.13 -14.94
CA ALA A 807 24.25 44.78 -16.10
C ALA A 807 24.51 46.30 -16.08
N ILE A 808 24.81 46.89 -17.25
CA ILE A 808 25.23 48.30 -17.40
C ILE A 808 24.20 49.28 -16.77
N GLY A 809 22.90 48.94 -16.82
CA GLY A 809 21.84 49.72 -16.18
C GLY A 809 21.91 49.80 -14.64
N THR A 810 22.78 49.03 -13.98
CA THR A 810 23.05 49.16 -12.53
C THR A 810 24.11 50.20 -12.19
N LEU A 811 24.76 50.81 -13.20
CA LEU A 811 25.78 51.86 -13.04
C LEU A 811 25.19 53.28 -12.91
N THR A 812 23.91 53.40 -12.51
CA THR A 812 23.22 54.68 -12.30
C THR A 812 23.27 55.12 -10.84
N LEU A 813 23.22 56.44 -10.59
CA LEU A 813 23.17 57.00 -9.23
C LEU A 813 21.92 56.53 -8.45
N GLU A 814 20.80 56.34 -9.15
CA GLU A 814 19.55 55.82 -8.60
C GLU A 814 19.73 54.38 -8.09
N LYS A 815 20.33 53.50 -8.91
CA LYS A 815 20.60 52.12 -8.48
C LYS A 815 21.63 52.06 -7.35
N VAL A 816 22.62 52.96 -7.32
CA VAL A 816 23.55 53.09 -6.19
C VAL A 816 22.80 53.43 -4.89
N GLN A 817 21.83 54.36 -4.92
CA GLN A 817 21.02 54.69 -3.75
C GLN A 817 20.14 53.50 -3.31
N GLU A 818 19.54 52.78 -4.26
CA GLU A 818 18.75 51.57 -3.98
C GLU A 818 19.59 50.46 -3.33
N LEU A 819 20.78 50.16 -3.86
CA LEU A 819 21.70 49.15 -3.32
C LEU A 819 22.28 49.56 -1.94
N ILE A 820 22.39 50.86 -1.65
CA ILE A 820 22.74 51.37 -0.32
C ILE A 820 21.58 51.19 0.66
N ALA A 821 20.33 51.39 0.23
CA ALA A 821 19.15 51.12 1.06
C ALA A 821 18.95 49.62 1.32
N GLU A 822 19.11 48.78 0.31
CA GLU A 822 19.13 47.31 0.43
C GLU A 822 20.21 46.85 1.42
N LYS A 823 21.42 47.43 1.32
CA LYS A 823 22.50 47.17 2.27
C LYS A 823 22.13 47.56 3.72
N GLY A 824 21.54 48.74 3.92
CA GLY A 824 21.10 49.18 5.25
C GLY A 824 20.01 48.29 5.85
N GLY A 825 19.13 47.74 5.01
CA GLY A 825 18.16 46.70 5.39
C GLY A 825 18.85 45.43 5.88
N LEU A 826 19.79 44.89 5.10
CA LEU A 826 20.57 43.69 5.45
C LEU A 826 21.46 43.89 6.69
N GLU A 827 22.07 45.07 6.87
CA GLU A 827 22.81 45.42 8.10
C GLU A 827 21.88 45.40 9.34
N THR A 828 20.64 45.88 9.19
CA THR A 828 19.61 45.83 10.24
C THR A 828 19.16 44.39 10.54
N GLU A 829 18.91 43.58 9.50
CA GLU A 829 18.51 42.17 9.62
C GLU A 829 19.60 41.31 10.31
N VAL A 830 20.88 41.53 9.97
CA VAL A 830 22.01 40.86 10.64
C VAL A 830 22.07 41.24 12.12
N GLU A 831 21.84 42.51 12.46
CA GLU A 831 21.77 42.94 13.86
C GLU A 831 20.58 42.31 14.62
N GLU A 832 19.40 42.23 14.00
CA GLU A 832 18.20 41.62 14.60
C GLU A 832 18.39 40.11 14.79
N LEU A 833 18.88 39.39 13.79
CA LEU A 833 19.15 37.95 13.87
C LEU A 833 20.25 37.64 14.90
N LYS A 834 21.27 38.50 15.04
CA LYS A 834 22.27 38.39 16.11
C LYS A 834 21.65 38.49 17.49
N LYS A 835 20.76 39.46 17.72
CA LYS A 835 20.05 39.68 18.99
C LYS A 835 19.03 38.58 19.31
N THR A 836 18.39 38.00 18.29
CA THR A 836 17.33 36.99 18.43
C THR A 836 17.86 35.64 18.92
N THR A 837 17.24 35.02 19.93
CA THR A 837 17.65 33.69 20.44
C THR A 837 17.05 32.54 19.63
N PRO A 838 17.67 31.33 19.62
CA PRO A 838 17.10 30.14 18.98
C PRO A 838 15.69 29.80 19.48
N LYS A 839 15.43 29.94 20.80
CA LYS A 839 14.10 29.81 21.39
C LYS A 839 13.10 30.84 20.83
N SER A 840 13.53 32.08 20.61
CA SER A 840 12.68 33.13 20.03
C SER A 840 12.33 32.88 18.56
N LEU A 841 13.29 32.38 17.76
CA LEU A 841 13.01 31.94 16.39
C LEU A 841 11.95 30.83 16.37
N TRP A 842 12.03 29.85 17.28
CA TRP A 842 11.03 28.80 17.39
C TRP A 842 9.66 29.34 17.80
N MET A 843 9.58 30.24 18.80
CA MET A 843 8.31 30.86 19.18
C MET A 843 7.66 31.61 18.01
N ARG A 844 8.42 32.38 17.22
CA ARG A 844 7.89 33.09 16.05
C ARG A 844 7.34 32.15 14.98
N ASP A 845 8.00 31.01 14.75
CA ASP A 845 7.53 29.99 13.81
C ASP A 845 6.28 29.26 14.34
N LEU A 846 6.18 29.01 15.67
CA LEU A 846 4.96 28.50 16.31
C LEU A 846 3.80 29.50 16.23
N ASP A 847 4.05 30.79 16.49
CA ASP A 847 3.07 31.88 16.33
C ASP A 847 2.58 32.03 14.87
N THR A 848 3.37 31.56 13.90
CA THR A 848 3.02 31.57 12.48
C THR A 848 2.20 30.33 12.12
N PHE A 849 2.57 29.16 12.67
CA PHE A 849 1.81 27.93 12.53
C PHE A 849 0.42 27.99 13.17
N GLU A 850 0.27 28.58 14.35
CA GLU A 850 -1.04 28.69 14.99
C GLU A 850 -2.01 29.58 14.19
N LYS A 851 -1.53 30.61 13.50
CA LYS A 851 -2.36 31.42 12.58
C LYS A 851 -2.84 30.63 11.37
N GLU A 852 -1.98 29.79 10.79
CA GLU A 852 -2.36 28.87 9.71
C GLU A 852 -3.35 27.79 10.19
N LEU A 853 -3.24 27.37 11.46
CA LEU A 853 -4.18 26.46 12.10
C LEU A 853 -5.54 27.14 12.38
N ASP A 854 -5.56 28.40 12.80
CA ASP A 854 -6.78 29.20 12.94
C ASP A 854 -7.51 29.36 11.59
N VAL A 855 -6.76 29.58 10.49
CA VAL A 855 -7.31 29.61 9.12
C VAL A 855 -7.88 28.25 8.69
N LEU A 856 -7.27 27.15 9.12
CA LEU A 856 -7.77 25.80 8.85
C LEU A 856 -9.07 25.49 9.63
N ASP A 857 -9.12 25.87 10.91
CA ASP A 857 -10.30 25.70 11.78
C ASP A 857 -11.47 26.60 11.33
N GLU A 858 -11.19 27.84 10.92
CA GLU A 858 -12.17 28.76 10.32
C GLU A 858 -12.78 28.17 9.05
N LYS A 859 -11.93 27.65 8.15
CA LYS A 859 -12.39 26.99 6.93
C LYS A 859 -13.27 25.77 7.23
N ASP A 860 -12.85 24.90 8.15
CA ASP A 860 -13.65 23.74 8.55
C ASP A 860 -15.02 24.15 9.14
N ARG A 861 -15.08 25.29 9.84
CA ARG A 861 -16.34 25.85 10.35
C ARG A 861 -17.24 26.35 9.21
N MET A 862 -16.71 27.10 8.26
CA MET A 862 -17.46 27.55 7.07
C MET A 862 -17.99 26.36 6.26
N ASP A 863 -17.15 25.36 5.99
CA ASP A 863 -17.51 24.10 5.30
C ASP A 863 -18.64 23.36 6.02
N ALA A 864 -18.70 23.42 7.35
CA ALA A 864 -19.76 22.82 8.16
C ALA A 864 -21.06 23.65 8.17
N GLU A 865 -20.96 24.98 8.22
CA GLU A 865 -22.11 25.90 8.18
C GLU A 865 -22.82 25.85 6.82
N ASP A 866 -22.10 25.84 5.70
CA ASP A 866 -22.69 25.72 4.35
C ASP A 866 -23.38 24.36 4.13
N ARG A 867 -22.79 23.27 4.63
CA ARG A 867 -23.42 21.93 4.64
C ARG A 867 -24.70 21.94 5.47
N ARG A 868 -24.70 22.58 6.64
CA ARG A 868 -25.89 22.72 7.49
C ARG A 868 -26.97 23.54 6.80
N ALA A 869 -26.65 24.70 6.23
CA ALA A 869 -27.60 25.53 5.50
C ALA A 869 -28.19 24.79 4.28
N THR A 870 -27.42 23.91 3.66
CA THR A 870 -27.89 23.06 2.54
C THR A 870 -28.79 21.91 3.02
N ARG A 871 -28.45 21.24 4.12
CA ARG A 871 -29.32 20.26 4.80
C ARG A 871 -30.65 20.90 5.22
N GLU A 872 -30.63 22.08 5.83
CA GLU A 872 -31.83 22.81 6.26
C GLU A 872 -32.71 23.27 5.08
N ARG A 873 -32.12 23.69 3.95
CA ARG A 873 -32.87 23.98 2.71
C ARG A 873 -33.58 22.72 2.19
N ASN A 874 -32.83 21.62 2.02
CA ASN A 874 -33.38 20.35 1.55
C ASN A 874 -34.49 19.81 2.47
N ALA A 875 -34.40 20.00 3.79
CA ALA A 875 -35.45 19.63 4.73
C ALA A 875 -36.72 20.48 4.54
N ARG A 876 -36.59 21.80 4.39
CA ARG A 876 -37.71 22.73 4.16
C ARG A 876 -38.44 22.43 2.85
N ASP A 877 -37.73 22.12 1.77
CA ASP A 877 -38.33 21.77 0.47
C ASP A 877 -39.07 20.42 0.52
N ASN A 878 -38.53 19.42 1.23
CA ASN A 878 -39.21 18.13 1.44
C ASN A 878 -40.49 18.27 2.27
N ASP A 879 -40.49 19.10 3.31
CA ASP A 879 -41.69 19.38 4.10
C ASP A 879 -42.69 20.29 3.36
N ALA A 880 -42.23 21.11 2.41
CA ALA A 880 -43.10 21.85 1.50
C ALA A 880 -43.87 20.91 0.54
N ASP A 881 -43.25 19.89 -0.06
CA ASP A 881 -43.97 18.90 -0.90
C ASP A 881 -44.93 18.03 -0.06
N LYS A 882 -44.52 17.59 1.13
CA LYS A 882 -45.42 16.91 2.08
C LYS A 882 -46.61 17.81 2.47
N GLY A 883 -46.38 19.10 2.66
CA GLY A 883 -47.40 20.12 2.94
C GLY A 883 -48.36 20.33 1.77
N ALA A 884 -47.84 20.42 0.54
CA ALA A 884 -48.63 20.51 -0.68
C ALA A 884 -49.53 19.27 -0.86
N ARG A 885 -48.99 18.06 -0.62
CA ARG A 885 -49.76 16.81 -0.67
C ARG A 885 -50.88 16.72 0.38
N LYS A 886 -50.73 17.36 1.55
CA LYS A 886 -51.80 17.48 2.57
C LYS A 886 -52.88 18.50 2.24
N ARG A 887 -52.69 19.41 1.26
CA ARG A 887 -53.64 20.49 0.93
C ARG A 887 -54.72 20.15 -0.11
N ARG A 888 -54.92 18.87 -0.47
CA ARG A 888 -56.12 18.43 -1.23
C ARG A 888 -57.25 17.99 -0.28
N PRO A 889 -58.40 18.68 -0.23
CA PRO A 889 -59.50 18.31 0.66
C PRO A 889 -60.16 17.00 0.22
N LYS A 890 -60.23 16.03 1.14
CA LYS A 890 -60.86 14.73 0.93
C LYS A 890 -62.37 14.86 1.08
N LYS A 891 -63.08 15.09 -0.02
CA LYS A 891 -64.55 15.30 -0.02
C LYS A 891 -65.27 14.07 0.54
N THR A 892 -66.21 14.29 1.47
CA THR A 892 -67.03 13.26 2.10
C THR A 892 -68.02 12.62 1.12
N THR A 893 -68.35 11.35 1.37
CA THR A 893 -69.30 10.57 0.57
C THR A 893 -70.56 10.27 1.38
N THR A 894 -71.73 10.63 0.86
CA THR A 894 -73.01 10.10 1.34
C THR A 894 -74.05 10.12 0.21
N SER A 895 -74.57 8.94 -0.11
CA SER A 895 -75.82 8.62 -0.82
C SER A 895 -76.60 9.71 -1.56
N GLN A 896 -76.87 9.49 -2.86
CA GLN A 896 -78.11 8.82 -3.31
C GLN A 896 -78.01 8.37 -4.78
N ALA A 897 -79.03 7.66 -5.27
CA ALA A 897 -78.91 6.75 -6.41
C ALA A 897 -79.07 7.39 -7.81
N VAL A 898 -78.28 6.88 -8.76
CA VAL A 898 -78.73 6.51 -10.12
C VAL A 898 -78.07 5.15 -10.43
N GLU A 899 -78.84 4.19 -10.92
CA GLU A 899 -78.32 2.85 -11.27
C GLU A 899 -77.65 2.86 -12.65
N GLY A 900 -76.53 2.13 -12.81
CA GLY A 900 -75.84 2.01 -14.09
C GLY A 900 -74.61 1.10 -14.04
N ASN A 901 -74.60 0.04 -14.85
CA ASN A 901 -73.48 -0.90 -14.95
C ASN A 901 -72.23 -0.25 -15.56
N ALA A 902 -71.06 -0.56 -15.01
CA ALA A 902 -69.79 -0.37 -15.69
C ALA A 902 -69.57 -1.51 -16.71
N ALA A 903 -69.44 -1.18 -17.99
CA ALA A 903 -69.20 -2.13 -19.07
C ALA A 903 -67.83 -1.91 -19.74
N ALA A 904 -67.33 -2.95 -20.42
CA ALA A 904 -66.25 -3.04 -21.42
C ALA A 904 -64.96 -2.18 -21.20
N ALA A 905 -63.74 -2.72 -21.14
CA ALA A 905 -63.06 -3.78 -21.90
C ALA A 905 -62.54 -3.39 -23.32
N VAL A 906 -61.20 -3.35 -23.42
CA VAL A 906 -60.39 -4.03 -24.46
C VAL A 906 -60.24 -3.42 -25.89
N VAL A 907 -58.98 -3.43 -26.37
CA VAL A 907 -58.48 -3.31 -27.77
C VAL A 907 -58.59 -1.96 -28.51
N ALA A 908 -57.43 -1.40 -28.91
CA ALA A 908 -57.08 -1.12 -30.32
C ALA A 908 -55.59 -0.69 -30.51
N LYS A 909 -55.11 -0.87 -31.74
CA LYS A 909 -53.86 -0.38 -32.38
C LYS A 909 -54.29 0.46 -33.62
N PRO A 910 -53.41 1.18 -34.36
CA PRO A 910 -52.13 1.80 -34.03
C PRO A 910 -52.01 3.26 -34.57
N ALA A 911 -50.78 3.77 -34.68
CA ALA A 911 -50.37 5.08 -35.18
C ALA A 911 -50.82 5.47 -36.60
N ALA A 912 -50.84 6.79 -36.86
CA ALA A 912 -50.71 7.41 -38.18
C ALA A 912 -49.80 8.66 -38.09
N SER A 913 -49.24 9.12 -39.22
CA SER A 913 -48.30 10.26 -39.28
C SER A 913 -48.56 11.12 -40.53
N ARG A 914 -48.09 12.39 -40.53
CA ARG A 914 -47.76 13.15 -41.74
C ARG A 914 -46.82 14.33 -41.44
N LYS A 915 -46.26 14.95 -42.49
CA LYS A 915 -45.06 15.82 -42.45
C LYS A 915 -45.25 17.11 -43.25
N LYS A 916 -44.50 18.16 -42.88
CA LYS A 916 -43.92 19.22 -43.76
C LYS A 916 -44.93 20.15 -44.50
N PRO A 917 -44.48 21.19 -45.25
CA PRO A 917 -43.15 21.81 -45.37
C PRO A 917 -43.10 23.34 -45.07
N VAL A 918 -41.95 23.97 -45.35
CA VAL A 918 -41.65 25.41 -45.26
C VAL A 918 -42.02 26.16 -46.56
N GLY A 919 -42.34 27.46 -46.47
CA GLY A 919 -42.41 28.42 -47.59
C GLY A 919 -41.63 29.72 -47.29
N LYS A 920 -41.36 30.55 -48.32
CA LYS A 920 -40.61 31.83 -48.25
C LYS A 920 -41.48 33.01 -48.69
N ALA A 921 -41.17 34.22 -48.22
CA ALA A 921 -41.00 35.49 -48.97
C ALA A 921 -41.31 36.73 -48.10
N ASN A 922 -40.86 37.91 -48.54
CA ASN A 922 -40.96 39.19 -47.81
C ASN A 922 -41.79 40.23 -48.59
N LEU A 923 -42.04 41.38 -47.92
CA LEU A 923 -42.25 42.76 -48.44
C LEU A 923 -43.70 43.34 -48.53
N ASP A 924 -43.88 44.37 -47.68
CA ASP A 924 -44.42 45.74 -47.97
C ASP A 924 -45.91 46.12 -47.73
N GLY A 925 -46.12 47.34 -47.18
CA GLY A 925 -47.39 48.09 -46.93
C GLY A 925 -48.41 47.52 -45.91
N SER A 926 -49.23 48.29 -45.19
CA SER A 926 -49.32 49.74 -44.87
C SER A 926 -50.29 49.97 -43.65
N ASP A 927 -50.72 51.22 -43.38
CA ASP A 927 -51.84 51.65 -42.47
C ASP A 927 -51.53 51.66 -40.94
N ASP A 928 -52.08 52.50 -40.03
CA ASP A 928 -52.57 53.92 -39.94
C ASP A 928 -52.85 54.22 -38.42
N GLU A 929 -53.17 55.39 -37.83
CA GLU A 929 -53.53 56.80 -38.17
C GLU A 929 -53.05 57.73 -36.99
N ASP A 930 -53.16 59.08 -37.07
CA ASP A 930 -52.84 60.03 -35.95
C ASP A 930 -53.58 61.41 -36.04
N TYR A 931 -54.06 61.95 -34.90
CA TYR A 931 -54.60 63.32 -34.66
C TYR A 931 -54.69 63.67 -33.15
N GLY A 932 -54.65 64.93 -32.66
CA GLY A 932 -54.34 66.22 -33.31
C GLY A 932 -54.82 67.50 -32.57
N ALA A 933 -53.90 68.26 -31.95
CA ALA A 933 -53.99 69.71 -31.58
C ALA A 933 -54.97 70.13 -30.41
N PRO A 934 -55.03 71.42 -29.91
CA PRO A 934 -54.33 72.67 -30.34
C PRO A 934 -53.80 73.70 -29.26
N ILE A 935 -52.67 74.40 -29.57
CA ILE A 935 -52.35 75.89 -29.55
C ILE A 935 -52.77 76.80 -28.34
N PRO A 936 -51.99 77.83 -27.84
CA PRO A 936 -51.12 78.83 -28.54
C PRO A 936 -49.72 79.23 -27.93
N LYS A 937 -49.09 80.29 -28.51
CA LYS A 937 -47.72 80.89 -28.30
C LYS A 937 -47.73 82.11 -27.29
N PRO A 938 -46.68 82.99 -27.07
CA PRO A 938 -45.30 83.12 -27.65
C PRO A 938 -44.10 83.58 -26.73
N ALA A 939 -42.85 83.59 -27.27
CA ALA A 939 -41.84 84.72 -27.28
C ALA A 939 -40.33 84.45 -26.92
N ALA A 940 -39.45 84.66 -27.93
CA ALA A 940 -38.17 85.43 -27.99
C ALA A 940 -36.97 85.40 -26.95
N GLN A 941 -35.76 85.11 -27.51
CA GLN A 941 -34.44 85.81 -27.37
C GLN A 941 -33.47 85.72 -26.12
N LYS A 942 -32.19 85.44 -26.47
CA LYS A 942 -30.89 86.02 -25.98
C LYS A 942 -30.21 85.67 -24.62
N LYS A 943 -28.93 85.21 -24.76
CA LYS A 943 -27.67 85.59 -24.05
C LYS A 943 -27.42 85.33 -22.53
N LYS A 944 -26.25 84.70 -22.29
CA LYS A 944 -25.16 85.02 -21.30
C LYS A 944 -25.24 84.63 -19.80
N GLN A 945 -24.31 83.73 -19.43
CA GLN A 945 -23.24 83.83 -18.39
C GLN A 945 -23.56 83.95 -16.87
N ALA A 946 -22.59 83.41 -16.09
CA ALA A 946 -22.24 83.70 -14.67
C ALA A 946 -23.06 83.01 -13.54
N LYS A 947 -22.49 82.63 -12.38
CA LYS A 947 -21.10 82.21 -12.01
C LYS A 947 -21.07 81.70 -10.54
N LYS A 948 -20.14 80.79 -10.21
CA LYS A 948 -19.63 80.44 -8.85
C LYS A 948 -20.61 79.78 -7.84
N ALA A 949 -20.17 79.16 -6.73
CA ALA A 949 -18.97 78.31 -6.44
C ALA A 949 -18.94 77.88 -4.95
N SER A 950 -18.53 76.63 -4.66
CA SER A 950 -17.80 76.26 -3.43
C SER A 950 -17.20 74.84 -3.52
N ALA A 951 -15.96 74.68 -3.06
CA ALA A 951 -15.24 73.42 -2.78
C ALA A 951 -14.60 73.57 -1.36
N PRO A 952 -13.73 72.68 -0.77
CA PRO A 952 -12.62 71.94 -1.40
C PRO A 952 -12.24 70.54 -0.81
N VAL A 953 -11.13 69.95 -1.33
CA VAL A 953 -10.31 68.80 -0.81
C VAL A 953 -10.95 67.39 -0.97
N ARG A 954 -10.40 66.32 -1.61
CA ARG A 954 -9.03 65.75 -1.90
C ARG A 954 -8.56 64.67 -0.91
N ASP A 955 -7.78 63.62 -1.23
CA ASP A 955 -7.18 63.02 -2.47
C ASP A 955 -7.38 61.46 -2.38
N ALA A 956 -7.47 60.62 -3.43
CA ALA A 956 -6.47 60.09 -4.40
C ALA A 956 -5.52 59.00 -3.82
N ASP A 957 -5.07 57.95 -4.53
CA ASP A 957 -5.03 57.65 -5.98
C ASP A 957 -5.35 56.17 -6.36
N GLU A 958 -5.95 55.96 -7.54
CA GLU A 958 -5.87 54.77 -8.43
C GLU A 958 -5.85 55.29 -9.90
N ASP A 959 -5.48 54.45 -10.88
CA ASP A 959 -5.40 54.65 -12.36
C ASP A 959 -4.05 55.11 -13.00
N GLU A 960 -3.24 54.17 -13.50
CA GLU A 960 -2.25 54.44 -14.57
C GLU A 960 -2.02 53.26 -15.56
N VAL A 961 -3.06 52.82 -16.28
CA VAL A 961 -2.90 51.85 -17.40
C VAL A 961 -3.63 52.25 -18.69
N LEU A 962 -4.72 53.01 -18.61
CA LEU A 962 -5.56 53.34 -19.77
C LEU A 962 -5.02 54.46 -20.69
N ALA A 963 -3.97 55.19 -20.28
CA ALA A 963 -3.48 56.38 -20.99
C ALA A 963 -2.45 56.11 -22.12
N LEU A 964 -2.02 54.86 -22.33
CA LEU A 964 -0.95 54.51 -23.27
C LEU A 964 -1.42 54.24 -24.71
N LYS A 965 -2.71 53.97 -24.94
CA LYS A 965 -3.22 53.57 -26.27
C LYS A 965 -3.45 54.75 -27.22
N ASP A 966 -3.84 55.90 -26.68
CA ASP A 966 -4.27 57.05 -27.48
C ASP A 966 -3.16 58.07 -27.76
N ARG A 967 -1.94 57.86 -27.23
CA ARG A 967 -0.80 58.79 -27.38
C ARG A 967 0.20 58.43 -28.49
N LEU A 968 0.02 57.28 -29.15
CA LEU A 968 0.89 56.80 -30.25
C LEU A 968 0.38 57.15 -31.66
N ALA A 969 -0.83 57.70 -31.79
CA ALA A 969 -1.47 57.99 -33.08
C ALA A 969 -1.27 59.44 -33.59
N ALA A 970 -0.28 60.18 -33.05
CA ALA A 970 -0.22 61.64 -33.14
C ALA A 970 1.02 62.24 -33.84
N TYR A 971 1.96 61.42 -34.34
CA TYR A 971 3.02 61.87 -35.25
C TYR A 971 3.19 60.90 -36.41
N ASN A 972 3.12 61.45 -37.61
CA ASN A 972 3.22 60.82 -38.92
C ASN A 972 3.77 61.90 -39.88
N LEU A 973 4.31 61.53 -41.05
CA LEU A 973 5.11 62.38 -41.96
C LEU A 973 6.57 62.59 -41.44
N ASP A 974 7.64 62.48 -42.23
CA ASP A 974 7.74 62.19 -43.67
C ASP A 974 8.81 61.11 -43.97
N ASP A 975 8.53 60.30 -45.00
CA ASP A 975 9.48 59.53 -45.81
C ASP A 975 9.25 60.00 -47.26
N PRO A 976 10.30 60.35 -48.04
CA PRO A 976 10.65 59.44 -49.13
C PRO A 976 12.14 59.47 -49.57
N SER A 977 12.74 58.30 -49.76
CA SER A 977 13.82 58.13 -50.75
C SER A 977 13.93 56.70 -51.32
N GLU A 978 13.12 56.38 -52.34
CA GLU A 978 13.51 55.39 -53.34
C GLU A 978 14.44 56.04 -54.37
N ASP A 979 15.51 55.36 -54.76
CA ASP A 979 16.28 55.70 -55.96
C ASP A 979 16.73 54.41 -56.70
N THR A 980 17.03 54.61 -57.97
CA THR A 980 17.44 53.70 -59.04
C THR A 980 18.48 52.62 -58.66
N ALA A 981 18.54 51.43 -59.29
CA ALA A 981 18.00 51.07 -60.61
C ALA A 981 17.57 49.58 -60.77
N MET A 982 16.88 49.36 -61.90
CA MET A 982 16.67 48.11 -62.66
C MET A 982 17.95 47.23 -62.83
N GLU A 983 17.87 45.94 -63.16
CA GLU A 983 16.93 45.21 -64.07
C GLU A 983 15.99 44.21 -63.38
N THR A 984 14.69 44.08 -63.70
CA THR A 984 13.77 44.90 -64.55
C THR A 984 12.31 44.77 -64.09
N GLU A 985 11.56 45.88 -64.18
CA GLU A 985 10.11 46.04 -64.44
C GLU A 985 8.98 45.32 -63.62
N THR A 986 8.24 46.15 -62.85
CA THR A 986 6.76 46.37 -62.91
C THR A 986 5.71 45.72 -61.96
N THR A 987 5.02 46.61 -61.25
CA THR A 987 3.55 46.71 -60.97
C THR A 987 2.81 45.81 -59.95
N GLU A 988 2.40 46.49 -58.86
CA GLU A 988 1.03 46.63 -58.32
C GLU A 988 0.18 45.45 -57.76
N LYS A 989 -0.32 45.72 -56.52
CA LYS A 989 -1.68 45.48 -55.99
C LYS A 989 -2.17 44.08 -55.55
N GLN A 990 -2.78 44.12 -54.36
CA GLN A 990 -4.05 43.49 -53.93
C GLN A 990 -5.02 42.97 -55.03
N PRO A 991 -6.05 42.14 -54.69
CA PRO A 991 -6.19 41.13 -53.61
C PRO A 991 -7.10 39.90 -54.00
N LYS A 992 -7.51 39.09 -52.99
CA LYS A 992 -8.71 38.19 -52.92
C LYS A 992 -8.77 36.88 -53.74
N GLY A 993 -9.30 35.83 -53.09
CA GLY A 993 -9.96 34.66 -53.73
C GLY A 993 -9.57 33.32 -53.06
N LYS A 994 -10.38 32.69 -52.20
CA LYS A 994 -11.63 31.90 -52.39
C LYS A 994 -11.50 30.54 -53.12
N LYS A 995 -11.57 29.47 -52.31
CA LYS A 995 -12.40 28.23 -52.45
C LYS A 995 -12.28 27.34 -53.71
N GLU A 996 -11.86 26.09 -53.47
CA GLU A 996 -12.55 24.81 -53.87
C GLU A 996 -12.67 24.43 -55.37
N PRO A 997 -13.02 23.16 -55.74
CA PRO A 997 -12.56 21.87 -55.17
C PRO A 997 -12.37 20.70 -56.20
N SER A 998 -11.89 19.56 -55.69
CA SER A 998 -12.39 18.18 -55.98
C SER A 998 -11.79 17.25 -57.06
N LYS A 999 -11.43 16.03 -56.58
CA LYS A 999 -11.82 14.66 -57.03
C LYS A 999 -11.28 13.99 -58.33
N ARG A 1000 -10.99 12.69 -58.14
CA ARG A 1000 -10.96 11.52 -59.07
C ARG A 1000 -9.68 11.24 -59.90
N GLY A 1001 -9.25 9.97 -59.86
CA GLY A 1001 -8.34 9.33 -60.83
C GLY A 1001 -7.72 8.06 -60.23
N ALA A 1002 -7.51 6.98 -61.02
CA ALA A 1002 -6.93 5.73 -60.50
C ALA A 1002 -6.23 4.85 -61.57
N ALA A 1003 -5.31 4.01 -61.07
CA ALA A 1003 -5.01 2.63 -61.51
C ALA A 1003 -3.84 2.33 -62.49
N ARG A 1004 -3.06 1.28 -62.09
CA ARG A 1004 -2.35 0.22 -62.85
C ARG A 1004 -0.86 0.37 -63.28
N LYS A 1005 -0.02 -0.42 -62.57
CA LYS A 1005 0.97 -1.42 -63.03
C LYS A 1005 2.30 -0.99 -63.71
N ASN A 1006 3.40 -1.42 -63.05
CA ASN A 1006 4.57 -2.17 -63.53
C ASN A 1006 5.27 -1.81 -64.87
N ALA A 1007 6.61 -1.75 -64.96
CA ALA A 1007 7.67 -1.92 -63.96
C ALA A 1007 9.07 -1.53 -64.51
N LEU A 1008 10.06 -1.38 -63.61
CA LEU A 1008 11.53 -1.33 -63.83
C LEU A 1008 12.08 -0.06 -64.56
N THR A 1009 13.26 0.52 -64.24
CA THR A 1009 14.36 0.13 -63.33
C THR A 1009 15.14 1.35 -62.79
N VAL A 1010 15.36 1.41 -61.46
CA VAL A 1010 16.57 1.91 -60.72
C VAL A 1010 17.32 3.19 -61.18
N MET A 1011 17.24 4.27 -60.39
CA MET A 1011 18.24 4.72 -59.38
C MET A 1011 17.54 5.66 -58.35
N SER A 1012 18.24 6.17 -57.32
CA SER A 1012 17.67 6.64 -56.04
C SER A 1012 18.01 8.08 -55.62
N GLU A 1013 17.02 8.79 -55.05
CA GLU A 1013 17.10 10.10 -54.36
C GLU A 1013 16.10 10.12 -53.14
N ASP A 1014 15.92 11.27 -52.49
CA ASP A 1014 15.62 11.42 -51.05
C ASP A 1014 14.14 11.69 -50.59
N ASP A 1015 13.97 11.64 -49.26
CA ASP A 1015 13.11 12.44 -48.34
C ASP A 1015 11.55 12.43 -48.28
N GLN A 1016 11.08 12.24 -47.02
CA GLN A 1016 10.01 12.91 -46.22
C GLN A 1016 8.46 12.77 -46.44
N ASP A 1017 7.79 12.61 -45.28
CA ASP A 1017 6.47 13.09 -44.77
C ASP A 1017 5.04 12.55 -45.13
N ALA A 1018 4.40 12.02 -44.06
CA ALA A 1018 3.04 12.30 -43.49
C ALA A 1018 1.67 11.70 -44.01
N GLU A 1019 1.07 10.87 -43.13
CA GLU A 1019 -0.36 10.67 -42.70
C GLU A 1019 -1.59 10.44 -43.66
N ASP A 1020 -2.17 9.20 -43.58
CA ASP A 1020 -3.62 8.81 -43.37
C ASP A 1020 -4.79 9.33 -44.30
N PRO A 1021 -6.11 8.89 -44.22
CA PRO A 1021 -6.81 7.90 -43.34
C PRO A 1021 -7.91 6.93 -43.98
N VAL A 1022 -8.37 5.93 -43.19
CA VAL A 1022 -9.67 5.13 -43.10
C VAL A 1022 -10.50 4.47 -44.26
N ASN A 1023 -11.06 3.27 -43.91
CA ASN A 1023 -12.36 2.61 -44.28
C ASN A 1023 -12.57 2.00 -45.70
N GLU A 1024 -13.38 0.92 -45.94
CA GLU A 1024 -14.22 0.01 -45.11
C GLU A 1024 -14.50 -1.35 -45.83
N ASP A 1025 -14.82 -2.41 -45.05
CA ASP A 1025 -15.66 -3.62 -45.29
C ASP A 1025 -15.40 -4.78 -46.32
N ASP A 1026 -15.68 -5.99 -45.79
CA ASP A 1026 -16.34 -7.22 -46.34
C ASP A 1026 -15.66 -8.43 -47.08
N GLU A 1027 -16.00 -9.62 -46.51
CA GLU A 1027 -16.25 -11.00 -47.01
C GLU A 1027 -15.16 -11.97 -47.61
N ASP A 1028 -14.88 -13.02 -46.80
CA ASP A 1028 -14.90 -14.48 -47.07
C ASP A 1028 -13.98 -15.25 -48.09
N ASP A 1029 -13.04 -15.99 -47.47
CA ASP A 1029 -12.85 -17.47 -47.54
C ASP A 1029 -12.04 -18.18 -48.67
N PHE A 1030 -11.62 -19.43 -48.37
CA PHE A 1030 -10.96 -20.48 -49.17
C PHE A 1030 -9.45 -20.39 -49.52
N SER A 1031 -8.64 -20.60 -48.47
CA SER A 1031 -7.59 -21.64 -48.36
C SER A 1031 -6.63 -22.01 -49.51
N MET A 1032 -5.33 -22.03 -49.14
CA MET A 1032 -4.28 -23.02 -49.49
C MET A 1032 -3.94 -23.34 -50.95
N GLU A 1033 -2.63 -23.26 -51.26
CA GLU A 1033 -1.91 -24.39 -51.87
C GLU A 1033 -0.42 -24.38 -51.46
N GLU A 1034 0.18 -25.56 -51.22
CA GLU A 1034 1.63 -25.70 -50.95
C GLU A 1034 2.41 -26.15 -52.19
N VAL A 1035 3.61 -25.59 -52.31
CA VAL A 1035 4.65 -25.81 -53.33
C VAL A 1035 4.90 -27.27 -53.71
N GLN A 1036 4.97 -27.55 -55.03
CA GLN A 1036 6.03 -28.43 -55.59
C GLN A 1036 6.26 -28.31 -57.12
N ILE A 1037 7.29 -29.00 -57.63
CA ILE A 1037 8.08 -28.62 -58.82
C ILE A 1037 8.00 -29.66 -59.98
N GLU A 1038 8.30 -29.17 -61.18
CA GLU A 1038 8.56 -29.82 -62.49
C GLU A 1038 9.33 -31.18 -62.49
N LYS A 1039 9.31 -32.08 -63.52
CA LYS A 1039 8.65 -32.19 -64.86
C LYS A 1039 8.85 -33.60 -65.49
N LYS A 1040 8.09 -33.92 -66.57
CA LYS A 1040 8.29 -35.01 -67.60
C LYS A 1040 8.14 -36.48 -67.09
N GLY A 1041 7.58 -37.46 -67.82
CA GLY A 1041 6.82 -37.45 -69.08
C GLY A 1041 6.70 -38.86 -69.75
N ARG A 1042 5.54 -39.16 -70.39
CA ARG A 1042 5.17 -40.36 -71.21
C ARG A 1042 5.04 -41.75 -70.54
N GLY A 1043 3.87 -42.40 -70.68
CA GLY A 1043 3.79 -43.88 -70.86
C GLY A 1043 2.55 -44.66 -70.36
N ARG A 1044 1.62 -45.03 -71.29
CA ARG A 1044 0.66 -46.18 -71.27
C ARG A 1044 -0.34 -46.43 -70.10
N LYS A 1045 -1.54 -46.91 -70.50
CA LYS A 1045 -2.53 -47.72 -69.73
C LYS A 1045 -2.16 -49.23 -69.87
N PRO A 1046 -2.81 -50.24 -69.22
CA PRO A 1046 -3.98 -50.27 -68.31
C PRO A 1046 -3.63 -50.97 -66.95
N ALA A 1047 -4.48 -51.62 -66.13
CA ALA A 1047 -5.93 -51.97 -66.12
C ALA A 1047 -6.45 -52.21 -64.67
N ALA A 1048 -7.80 -52.17 -64.50
CA ALA A 1048 -8.70 -53.05 -63.69
C ALA A 1048 -8.37 -53.46 -62.22
N GLU A 1049 -9.30 -53.83 -61.34
CA GLU A 1049 -10.72 -54.24 -61.51
C GLU A 1049 -11.73 -53.50 -60.60
N LYS A 1050 -13.01 -53.66 -60.95
CA LYS A 1050 -14.25 -53.32 -60.21
C LYS A 1050 -15.08 -54.61 -60.19
N PRO A 1051 -15.97 -54.89 -59.21
CA PRO A 1051 -17.36 -54.43 -59.43
C PRO A 1051 -18.36 -54.32 -58.23
N LYS A 1052 -19.24 -53.31 -58.30
CA LYS A 1052 -20.72 -53.37 -58.09
C LYS A 1052 -21.30 -53.62 -56.67
N ALA A 1053 -22.55 -53.20 -56.33
CA ALA A 1053 -23.46 -52.19 -56.91
C ALA A 1053 -24.70 -51.91 -55.99
N ALA A 1054 -25.45 -50.84 -56.34
CA ALA A 1054 -26.91 -50.64 -56.16
C ALA A 1054 -27.49 -50.35 -54.74
N ALA A 1055 -28.63 -49.64 -54.56
CA ALA A 1055 -29.31 -48.64 -55.42
C ALA A 1055 -30.45 -47.83 -54.68
N THR A 1056 -30.65 -46.57 -55.11
CA THR A 1056 -31.95 -45.82 -55.24
C THR A 1056 -32.88 -45.40 -54.07
N ARG A 1057 -33.18 -44.07 -54.06
CA ARG A 1057 -34.51 -43.37 -53.95
C ARG A 1057 -35.16 -42.94 -52.59
N LYS A 1058 -35.11 -41.61 -52.36
CA LYS A 1058 -36.16 -40.64 -51.95
C LYS A 1058 -37.34 -41.07 -51.00
N ARG A 1059 -37.38 -40.50 -49.78
CA ARG A 1059 -38.41 -39.53 -49.25
C ARG A 1059 -38.20 -39.22 -47.75
N ALA A 1060 -38.89 -38.20 -47.23
CA ALA A 1060 -39.00 -37.78 -45.81
C ALA A 1060 -40.51 -37.69 -45.44
N PRO A 1061 -40.98 -37.35 -44.20
CA PRO A 1061 -40.23 -36.89 -43.00
C PRO A 1061 -40.72 -37.48 -41.63
N ALA A 1062 -40.22 -36.89 -40.53
CA ALA A 1062 -40.84 -36.72 -39.19
C ALA A 1062 -40.74 -37.81 -38.09
N GLN A 1063 -40.54 -37.31 -36.85
CA GLN A 1063 -40.79 -37.88 -35.50
C GLN A 1063 -40.22 -39.27 -35.09
N GLY A 1064 -39.70 -39.35 -33.85
CA GLY A 1064 -39.44 -40.63 -33.17
C GLY A 1064 -38.51 -40.54 -31.95
N LYS A 1065 -38.81 -41.32 -30.89
CA LYS A 1065 -37.90 -41.55 -29.74
C LYS A 1065 -37.15 -42.88 -29.89
N ALA A 1066 -36.04 -42.99 -29.16
CA ALA A 1066 -35.15 -44.16 -29.02
C ALA A 1066 -35.82 -45.52 -28.72
N MET A 1067 -35.11 -46.61 -29.07
CA MET A 1067 -35.05 -47.86 -28.29
C MET A 1067 -33.83 -48.75 -28.70
N ARG A 1068 -33.51 -49.75 -27.85
CA ARG A 1068 -32.60 -50.92 -28.02
C ARG A 1068 -31.10 -50.64 -27.81
N GLN A 1069 -30.40 -51.23 -26.83
CA GLN A 1069 -30.74 -52.17 -25.72
C GLN A 1069 -31.11 -53.63 -26.08
N LYS A 1070 -30.76 -54.54 -25.14
CA LYS A 1070 -30.96 -56.00 -25.07
C LYS A 1070 -29.98 -56.82 -25.93
N VAL A 1071 -29.67 -58.07 -25.61
CA VAL A 1071 -30.05 -58.97 -24.46
C VAL A 1071 -28.89 -58.95 -23.43
N MET A 1072 -28.94 -59.27 -22.13
CA MET A 1072 -29.80 -60.08 -21.22
C MET A 1072 -30.02 -59.27 -19.89
N GLU A 1073 -30.80 -59.54 -18.82
CA GLU A 1073 -31.43 -60.75 -18.20
C GLU A 1073 -30.40 -61.70 -17.50
N GLU A 1074 -30.49 -62.26 -16.26
CA GLU A 1074 -31.49 -62.26 -15.16
C GLU A 1074 -30.83 -62.56 -13.74
N ILE A 1075 -31.61 -63.08 -12.76
CA ILE A 1075 -31.26 -63.65 -11.41
C ILE A 1075 -31.46 -62.76 -10.15
N PHE A 1076 -32.39 -63.21 -9.29
CA PHE A 1076 -32.73 -62.88 -7.87
C PHE A 1076 -33.19 -61.48 -7.42
N LYS A 1077 -34.53 -61.33 -7.51
CA LYS A 1077 -35.44 -61.01 -6.38
C LYS A 1077 -36.36 -62.26 -6.16
N PRO A 1078 -37.30 -62.32 -5.20
CA PRO A 1078 -37.73 -61.36 -4.16
C PRO A 1078 -37.14 -61.80 -2.77
N THR A 1079 -37.58 -61.41 -1.57
CA THR A 1079 -38.83 -60.76 -1.11
C THR A 1079 -38.65 -59.52 -0.20
N ASP A 1080 -39.46 -59.43 0.85
CA ASP A 1080 -40.31 -58.31 1.28
C ASP A 1080 -40.62 -58.49 2.80
N ASP A 1081 -41.42 -57.72 3.55
CA ASP A 1081 -42.46 -56.70 3.29
C ASP A 1081 -42.40 -55.64 4.45
N ASN A 1082 -43.36 -54.83 4.96
CA ASN A 1082 -44.81 -54.57 4.81
C ASN A 1082 -45.10 -53.07 5.13
N ASN A 1083 -46.07 -52.75 6.00
CA ASN A 1083 -46.53 -51.41 6.39
C ASN A 1083 -45.82 -50.89 7.68
N THR A 1084 -45.92 -49.64 8.15
CA THR A 1084 -46.94 -48.58 7.94
C THR A 1084 -46.40 -47.17 8.27
N SER A 1085 -46.97 -46.11 7.68
CA SER A 1085 -47.10 -44.72 8.19
C SER A 1085 -45.86 -43.88 8.61
N ALA A 1086 -45.88 -42.58 8.28
CA ALA A 1086 -44.91 -41.58 8.74
C ALA A 1086 -45.32 -40.94 10.10
N PRO A 1087 -44.41 -40.23 10.80
CA PRO A 1087 -44.25 -38.80 10.50
C PRO A 1087 -42.81 -38.20 10.55
N SER A 1088 -42.75 -36.95 10.04
CA SER A 1088 -41.65 -35.96 9.92
C SER A 1088 -40.42 -35.99 10.86
N PRO A 1089 -39.21 -35.65 10.36
CA PRO A 1089 -37.98 -35.48 11.16
C PRO A 1089 -37.69 -34.02 11.58
N GLU A 1090 -37.17 -33.81 12.80
CA GLU A 1090 -36.65 -32.51 13.24
C GLU A 1090 -35.19 -32.24 12.75
N LYS A 1091 -34.88 -30.97 12.49
CA LYS A 1091 -33.55 -30.48 12.07
C LYS A 1091 -32.97 -29.51 13.10
N LYS A 1092 -31.65 -29.57 13.39
CA LYS A 1092 -30.78 -28.44 13.79
C LYS A 1092 -29.31 -28.89 13.92
N VAL A 1093 -28.27 -28.10 13.66
CA VAL A 1093 -28.13 -26.88 12.83
C VAL A 1093 -26.64 -26.70 12.43
N ARG A 1094 -26.33 -25.90 11.40
CA ARG A 1094 -24.96 -25.40 11.14
C ARG A 1094 -24.83 -24.00 11.77
N LYS A 1095 -23.85 -23.76 12.66
CA LYS A 1095 -23.41 -22.39 12.97
C LYS A 1095 -22.36 -21.94 11.93
N MET A 1096 -22.49 -20.71 11.45
CA MET A 1096 -21.51 -20.02 10.58
C MET A 1096 -20.65 -19.05 11.41
N ARG A 1097 -19.64 -18.45 10.77
CA ARG A 1097 -18.43 -17.90 11.41
C ARG A 1097 -18.32 -16.38 11.27
N ALA A 1098 -17.75 -15.72 12.29
CA ALA A 1098 -17.55 -14.27 12.31
C ALA A 1098 -16.37 -13.79 11.43
N SER A 1099 -16.41 -12.49 11.09
CA SER A 1099 -15.37 -11.70 10.40
C SER A 1099 -14.04 -11.67 11.20
N PRO A 1100 -12.85 -11.51 10.57
CA PRO A 1100 -11.58 -11.81 11.24
C PRO A 1100 -11.02 -10.73 12.18
N PHE A 1101 -11.54 -9.50 12.15
CA PHE A 1101 -11.15 -8.44 13.10
C PHE A 1101 -11.79 -8.69 14.48
N HIS A 1102 -11.01 -8.43 15.54
CA HIS A 1102 -11.23 -8.73 16.98
C HIS A 1102 -10.57 -10.00 17.52
N LYS A 1103 -9.34 -9.83 18.04
CA LYS A 1103 -8.81 -10.62 19.17
C LYS A 1103 -8.14 -9.70 20.17
N LYS A 1104 -8.86 -9.33 21.23
CA LYS A 1104 -8.23 -8.74 22.43
C LYS A 1104 -7.48 -9.85 23.18
N SER A 1105 -6.22 -9.62 23.55
CA SER A 1105 -5.44 -10.54 24.39
C SER A 1105 -5.96 -10.46 25.83
N GLY A 1106 -6.79 -11.42 26.22
CA GLY A 1106 -7.27 -11.56 27.59
C GLY A 1106 -6.28 -12.34 28.46
N SER A 1107 -5.57 -11.63 29.34
CA SER A 1107 -4.87 -12.27 30.46
C SER A 1107 -5.91 -12.83 31.45
N ILE A 1108 -5.60 -13.96 32.08
CA ILE A 1108 -6.41 -14.55 33.15
C ILE A 1108 -5.50 -14.77 34.36
N LEU A 1109 -5.61 -13.86 35.33
CA LEU A 1109 -5.23 -14.05 36.73
C LEU A 1109 -6.34 -13.43 37.58
N GLN A 1110 -6.91 -14.21 38.51
CA GLN A 1110 -7.88 -13.74 39.50
C GLN A 1110 -7.55 -14.37 40.86
N LYS A 1111 -7.81 -13.63 41.95
CA LYS A 1111 -7.17 -13.80 43.26
C LYS A 1111 -7.91 -14.71 44.25
N GLY A 1112 -7.14 -15.31 45.16
CA GLY A 1112 -7.38 -15.36 46.62
C GLY A 1112 -5.99 -15.20 47.29
N ALA A 1113 -5.73 -14.32 48.27
CA ALA A 1113 -6.32 -14.15 49.63
C ALA A 1113 -5.85 -15.28 50.58
N THR A 1114 -5.18 -15.07 51.72
CA THR A 1114 -4.77 -13.85 52.51
C THR A 1114 -3.26 -13.96 52.95
N ALA A 1115 -2.62 -13.29 53.93
CA ALA A 1115 -2.97 -12.36 55.04
C ALA A 1115 -1.77 -11.52 55.57
N SER A 1116 -2.08 -10.53 56.44
CA SER A 1116 -1.36 -10.06 57.67
C SER A 1116 0.12 -9.58 57.72
N THR A 1117 0.28 -8.33 58.21
CA THR A 1117 1.28 -7.77 59.18
C THR A 1117 2.78 -7.58 58.85
N SER A 1118 3.13 -6.33 58.49
CA SER A 1118 4.03 -5.36 59.18
C SER A 1118 5.25 -5.79 60.02
N THR A 1119 6.45 -5.27 59.67
CA THR A 1119 7.38 -4.35 60.42
C THR A 1119 8.62 -4.11 59.51
N GLU A 1120 8.94 -2.89 59.09
CA GLU A 1120 9.83 -1.89 59.74
C GLU A 1120 11.36 -2.22 59.72
N ASP A 1121 12.03 -1.61 58.73
CA ASP A 1121 13.29 -0.83 58.78
C ASP A 1121 14.71 -1.40 59.06
N THR A 1122 15.67 -0.57 58.66
CA THR A 1122 17.14 -0.53 58.91
C THR A 1122 18.08 -1.52 58.21
N GLU A 1123 18.90 -0.96 57.29
CA GLU A 1123 20.39 -0.93 57.31
C GLU A 1123 21.24 -2.23 57.34
N SER A 1124 22.44 -2.31 56.75
CA SER A 1124 23.22 -1.34 55.96
C SER A 1124 24.14 -2.03 54.92
N SER A 1125 24.77 -1.23 54.06
CA SER A 1125 26.00 -1.58 53.33
C SER A 1125 27.19 -1.88 54.26
N SER A 1126 28.20 -2.61 53.75
CA SER A 1126 29.62 -2.15 53.75
C SER A 1126 30.55 -3.22 53.12
N ALA A 1127 31.83 -2.87 52.93
CA ALA A 1127 32.82 -3.68 52.21
C ALA A 1127 34.14 -3.85 53.01
N LEU A 1128 34.79 -5.01 52.82
CA LEU A 1128 36.19 -5.39 53.10
C LEU A 1128 36.92 -4.84 54.35
N GLY A 1129 37.43 -5.73 55.22
CA GLY A 1129 38.43 -5.36 56.24
C GLY A 1129 39.05 -6.48 57.09
N SER A 1130 40.21 -7.00 56.64
CA SER A 1130 41.33 -7.55 57.45
C SER A 1130 41.27 -8.94 58.16
N SER A 1131 42.24 -9.79 57.78
CA SER A 1131 43.11 -10.67 58.62
C SER A 1131 42.54 -11.65 59.67
N ALA A 1132 42.79 -12.96 59.49
CA ALA A 1132 43.89 -13.70 60.16
C ALA A 1132 43.88 -15.24 59.87
N GLU A 1133 45.07 -15.86 59.84
CA GLU A 1133 45.29 -17.32 59.98
C GLU A 1133 45.38 -17.70 61.50
N PRO A 1134 45.68 -18.95 61.99
CA PRO A 1134 46.09 -20.18 61.28
C PRO A 1134 45.58 -21.54 61.87
N VAL A 1135 46.21 -22.65 61.39
CA VAL A 1135 46.33 -24.00 62.02
C VAL A 1135 45.12 -24.97 61.96
N ALA A 1136 45.41 -26.22 61.60
CA ALA A 1136 44.53 -27.40 61.69
C ALA A 1136 44.95 -28.31 62.89
N PRO A 1137 44.09 -29.23 63.40
CA PRO A 1137 44.11 -30.59 62.85
C PRO A 1137 42.79 -31.43 62.94
N ARG A 1138 42.85 -32.63 62.34
CA ARG A 1138 42.02 -33.85 62.58
C ARG A 1138 42.12 -34.34 64.06
N PRO A 1139 41.30 -35.29 64.62
CA PRO A 1139 40.87 -36.57 63.97
C PRO A 1139 39.60 -37.38 64.47
N THR A 1140 39.22 -38.43 63.71
CA THR A 1140 38.66 -39.77 64.18
C THR A 1140 37.29 -39.85 64.94
N ARG A 1141 36.53 -40.99 65.05
CA ARG A 1141 36.42 -42.31 64.36
C ARG A 1141 35.30 -43.22 64.99
N GLN A 1142 34.43 -43.87 64.17
CA GLN A 1142 33.61 -45.10 64.47
C GLN A 1142 32.49 -45.03 65.58
N THR A 1143 31.52 -45.96 65.78
CA THR A 1143 31.04 -47.25 65.16
C THR A 1143 29.59 -47.65 65.57
N ARG A 1144 29.03 -48.74 64.95
CA ARG A 1144 27.88 -49.63 65.31
C ARG A 1144 26.49 -49.30 64.71
N GLY A 1145 25.62 -50.27 64.34
CA GLY A 1145 25.85 -51.70 64.02
C GLY A 1145 24.67 -52.69 64.22
N ASN A 1146 24.51 -53.66 63.28
CA ASN A 1146 23.91 -55.02 63.35
C ASN A 1146 22.39 -55.34 63.14
N LYS A 1147 22.16 -56.20 62.11
CA LYS A 1147 21.42 -57.51 62.06
C LYS A 1147 19.89 -57.66 61.83
N LYS A 1148 19.57 -58.34 60.70
CA LYS A 1148 18.74 -59.58 60.48
C LYS A 1148 17.27 -59.65 61.00
N SER A 1149 16.29 -60.34 60.36
CA SER A 1149 16.11 -61.11 59.09
C SER A 1149 14.62 -61.56 58.98
N TYR A 1150 14.05 -62.50 58.19
CA TYR A 1150 14.44 -63.56 57.22
C TYR A 1150 13.22 -63.91 56.30
N GLU A 1151 13.26 -65.01 55.51
CA GLU A 1151 12.13 -65.73 54.85
C GLU A 1151 11.50 -65.12 53.55
N VAL A 1152 10.96 -65.90 52.58
CA VAL A 1152 11.59 -66.83 51.60
C VAL A 1152 10.55 -67.25 50.52
N GLN A 1153 10.98 -67.43 49.24
CA GLN A 1153 10.68 -68.58 48.33
C GLN A 1153 10.56 -68.20 46.82
N GLU A 1154 11.40 -68.86 45.98
CA GLU A 1154 11.29 -69.33 44.56
C GLU A 1154 10.36 -68.59 43.55
N LEU A 1155 10.65 -68.39 42.25
CA LEU A 1155 11.71 -68.68 41.23
C LEU A 1155 11.37 -67.73 40.02
N SER A 1156 12.08 -67.49 38.91
CA SER A 1156 13.41 -67.82 38.27
C SER A 1156 13.58 -66.79 37.08
N ASP A 1157 14.51 -66.79 36.11
CA ASP A 1157 15.58 -67.68 35.58
C ASP A 1157 16.78 -66.83 35.02
N ASP A 1158 17.84 -67.52 34.57
CA ASP A 1158 19.09 -67.19 33.84
C ASP A 1158 19.01 -66.21 32.61
N THR A 1159 20.07 -65.62 32.02
CA THR A 1159 21.57 -65.73 32.09
C THR A 1159 22.22 -64.31 31.91
N GLU A 1160 23.36 -63.96 32.55
CA GLU A 1160 24.79 -64.06 32.11
C GLU A 1160 25.14 -63.29 30.78
N ASP A 1161 26.26 -62.53 30.63
CA ASP A 1161 27.48 -62.42 31.47
C ASP A 1161 28.32 -61.10 31.30
N GLU A 1162 29.36 -60.93 32.15
CA GLU A 1162 30.58 -60.05 32.17
C GLU A 1162 30.61 -58.62 31.52
N VAL A 1163 31.14 -57.51 32.09
CA VAL A 1163 32.36 -57.20 32.92
C VAL A 1163 33.65 -57.20 32.06
N GLN A 1164 34.53 -56.17 31.97
CA GLN A 1164 35.19 -55.35 33.01
C GLN A 1164 35.85 -54.05 32.45
N ASP A 1165 36.16 -53.05 33.30
CA ASP A 1165 36.99 -51.88 32.96
C ASP A 1165 38.51 -52.18 32.96
N ILE A 1166 39.29 -51.55 32.07
CA ILE A 1166 40.74 -51.29 32.27
C ILE A 1166 41.11 -49.87 31.76
N SER A 1167 41.91 -49.17 32.56
CA SER A 1167 42.48 -47.83 32.33
C SER A 1167 43.90 -47.83 31.77
N ALA A 1168 44.30 -46.80 31.01
CA ALA A 1168 45.67 -46.27 31.01
C ALA A 1168 45.75 -44.86 30.36
N ASP A 1169 46.70 -44.05 30.82
CA ASP A 1169 47.03 -42.71 30.30
C ASP A 1169 47.86 -42.77 29.00
N SER A 1170 47.82 -41.72 28.18
CA SER A 1170 49.03 -41.03 27.66
C SER A 1170 48.67 -39.77 26.86
N ASP A 1171 49.40 -38.68 27.12
CA ASP A 1171 49.48 -37.53 26.21
C ASP A 1171 50.39 -37.85 25.02
N PHE A 1172 50.08 -37.36 23.82
CA PHE A 1172 51.08 -36.74 22.94
C PHE A 1172 50.44 -35.84 21.85
N GLU A 1173 51.26 -34.95 21.30
CA GLU A 1173 50.89 -33.89 20.33
C GLU A 1173 51.11 -34.31 18.86
N ASP A 1174 50.53 -33.51 17.95
CA ASP A 1174 50.89 -33.33 16.52
C ASP A 1174 51.25 -34.53 15.62
N SER A 1175 50.44 -34.76 14.56
CA SER A 1175 50.92 -34.50 13.19
C SER A 1175 49.79 -34.33 12.15
N ASP A 1176 50.13 -33.61 11.09
CA ASP A 1176 49.28 -33.09 10.00
C ASP A 1176 49.42 -33.93 8.71
N PHE A 1177 48.45 -33.85 7.78
CA PHE A 1177 48.35 -34.55 6.47
C PHE A 1177 48.33 -36.11 6.50
N GLY A 1178 47.70 -36.82 5.55
CA GLY A 1178 46.96 -36.40 4.34
C GLY A 1178 46.35 -37.60 3.57
N GLU A 1179 46.00 -37.34 2.30
CA GLU A 1179 45.44 -38.19 1.20
C GLU A 1179 45.83 -39.70 1.21
N ASP A 1180 45.00 -40.66 0.78
CA ASP A 1180 44.55 -40.88 -0.63
C ASP A 1180 43.28 -41.80 -0.78
N ASP A 1181 42.85 -42.05 -2.03
CA ASP A 1181 41.69 -42.86 -2.48
C ASP A 1181 41.68 -44.38 -2.11
N ASP A 1182 40.46 -44.93 -1.89
CA ASP A 1182 39.90 -46.14 -2.56
C ASP A 1182 38.37 -46.31 -2.30
#